data_AF-A0A1P8UYM0-F1
#
_entry.id   AF-A0A1P8UYM0-F1
#
_cell.length_a   1.000
_cell.length_b   1.000
_cell.length_c   1.000
_cell.angle_alpha   90.00
_cell.angle_beta   90.00
_cell.angle_gamma   90.00
#
_symmetry.space_group_name_H-M   'P 1'
#
loop_
_entity.id
_entity.type
_entity.pdbx_description
1 polymer ?
#
loop_
_entity_poly.entity_id
_entity_poly.type
_entity_poly.pdbx_seq_one_letter_code
_entity_poly.pdbx_strand_id
1 'polypeptide(L)'
;MRIHVHIGPDATVTDRLQRVLQAKRDQLRGKGVLYPRSPGTKNHTRLFMAVTDPEAVDSLRFNRGFIAPEKQAALRQAVMTQLAQEVEQARPVTLILTAHQLGSCLISQREIKSLRDILSPISEDIRIVAHLDDPARMLARRYAAQVMDGRAAPLTLDLGLADAPDWWRSALDTRPAADPRAGRFPETQGAVLCLDYKRLQQEWEAVFGPGSVIFRSISPERLHGEATTEELRAAFDIADTIGKADPATPPTAPSAAWLARCRQLNDVLLRYLARHEAVLPRPLWRKFLNEIKVSGSPIDAGSLSAISQRFAKDLAALCATHPGLDPDHLTPEPATADWQEADPTRGFRATQYLLAFRWRIEQASKEELAAKTADLAALDPAATPRIEKTLTLSPSAKAHLPPQAIQALAKLQGSVFAPHNRLGDLDEEAEAAPYTRAEGGSGAVIVGCMKNEAPYIVEWVAYHRAIGVDHFLIYTNGCEDGTRGILTRLQEMDVLTHRDNDDWTGKSPQQHALDSALTEPVVENAAWIAHIDVDEFINVRCGNGTLADLFQRVPDATNIAMTWRLFGHNGVARLEDKLVIDQFDRCAPKYCPKPHTVWGFKTLFRNIGAYGKLSCHRPNKLLQGFDDKVKWVNGSGADMTGEALRNGWRSSRKSIGYDLVQLNHYALRSAESFLIKRQRGRALHVDRSIGLNYWVRMDWTGARDLTIKRNIPRVRAEYDRLLADPELRKWHDHGLDWHRAKADALHATPEFEDLYQQALALRLTETERVAYALALDLEN
;
A
#
# COMPACT_ATOMS: atom_id res chain seq x y z
N MET A 1 -17.31 24.11 16.11
CA MET A 1 -17.09 22.67 15.91
C MET A 1 -16.44 22.11 17.16
N ARG A 2 -16.88 20.96 17.67
CA ARG A 2 -16.25 20.28 18.81
C ARG A 2 -15.20 19.27 18.34
N ILE A 3 -14.05 19.21 19.00
CA ILE A 3 -13.02 18.19 18.75
C ILE A 3 -13.03 17.19 19.90
N HIS A 4 -13.21 15.90 19.61
CA HIS A 4 -12.99 14.81 20.56
C HIS A 4 -11.65 14.16 20.28
N VAL A 5 -10.76 14.15 21.26
CA VAL A 5 -9.48 13.44 21.22
C VAL A 5 -9.60 12.19 22.09
N HIS A 6 -9.74 11.04 21.44
CA HIS A 6 -9.75 9.74 22.09
C HIS A 6 -8.32 9.21 22.32
N ILE A 7 -7.89 9.22 23.57
CA ILE A 7 -6.49 8.98 23.97
C ILE A 7 -6.17 7.52 24.36
N GLY A 8 -7.14 6.61 24.27
CA GLY A 8 -7.02 5.25 24.79
C GLY A 8 -7.29 5.21 26.30
N PRO A 9 -6.43 4.62 27.15
CA PRO A 9 -5.07 4.15 26.86
C PRO A 9 -4.97 2.68 26.41
N ASP A 10 -6.07 1.93 26.43
CA ASP A 10 -6.08 0.53 26.02
C ASP A 10 -6.02 0.40 24.48
N ALA A 11 -4.97 -0.24 23.98
CA ALA A 11 -4.74 -0.38 22.54
C ALA A 11 -5.76 -1.30 21.86
N THR A 12 -6.22 -2.34 22.56
CA THR A 12 -7.15 -3.36 22.04
C THR A 12 -8.54 -2.77 21.88
N VAL A 13 -9.02 -2.09 22.92
CA VAL A 13 -10.31 -1.39 22.91
C VAL A 13 -10.29 -0.28 21.86
N THR A 14 -9.23 0.52 21.85
CA THR A 14 -9.10 1.61 20.88
C THR A 14 -9.09 1.09 19.45
N ASP A 15 -8.37 0.00 19.15
CA ASP A 15 -8.36 -0.57 17.80
C ASP A 15 -9.75 -1.03 17.36
N ARG A 16 -10.56 -1.62 18.25
CA ARG A 16 -11.95 -1.99 17.95
C ARG A 16 -12.80 -0.76 17.62
N LEU A 17 -12.76 0.27 18.46
CA LEU A 17 -13.51 1.52 18.23
C LEU A 17 -13.08 2.18 16.92
N GLN A 18 -11.77 2.22 16.63
CA GLN A 18 -11.22 2.77 15.39
C GLN A 18 -11.68 2.00 14.14
N ARG A 19 -11.79 0.66 14.19
CA ARG A 19 -12.32 -0.14 13.07
C ARG A 19 -13.78 0.23 12.77
N VAL A 20 -14.59 0.41 13.81
CA VAL A 20 -16.01 0.79 13.63
C VAL A 20 -16.12 2.23 13.12
N LEU A 21 -15.36 3.19 13.67
CA LEU A 21 -15.29 4.56 13.15
C LEU A 21 -14.85 4.58 11.67
N GLN A 22 -13.86 3.75 11.30
CA GLN A 22 -13.39 3.64 9.92
C GLN A 22 -14.47 3.09 8.99
N ALA A 23 -15.18 2.05 9.41
CA ALA A 23 -16.26 1.43 8.64
C ALA A 23 -17.48 2.37 8.49
N LYS A 24 -17.75 3.22 9.50
CA LYS A 24 -18.87 4.16 9.51
C LYS A 24 -18.52 5.55 8.98
N ARG A 25 -17.32 5.75 8.41
CA ARG A 25 -16.82 7.09 8.04
C ARG A 25 -17.77 7.88 7.13
N ASP A 26 -18.31 7.27 6.08
CA ASP A 26 -19.18 7.98 5.13
C ASP A 26 -20.53 8.33 5.77
N GLN A 27 -21.05 7.44 6.62
CA GLN A 27 -22.27 7.67 7.39
C GLN A 27 -22.07 8.80 8.41
N LEU A 28 -20.94 8.80 9.13
CA LEU A 28 -20.55 9.87 10.05
C LEU A 28 -20.45 11.22 9.33
N ARG A 29 -19.83 11.25 8.15
CA ARG A 29 -19.70 12.46 7.33
C ARG A 29 -21.07 13.02 6.94
N GLY A 30 -22.02 12.15 6.56
CA GLY A 30 -23.40 12.53 6.29
C GLY A 30 -24.15 13.11 7.49
N LYS A 31 -23.63 12.92 8.72
CA LYS A 31 -24.16 13.46 9.98
C LYS A 31 -23.33 14.63 10.54
N GLY A 32 -22.45 15.21 9.72
CA GLY A 32 -21.60 16.33 10.14
C GLY A 32 -20.46 15.93 11.09
N VAL A 33 -20.15 14.63 11.21
CA VAL A 33 -19.03 14.12 12.02
C VAL A 33 -17.87 13.77 11.10
N LEU A 34 -16.73 14.44 11.27
CA LEU A 34 -15.51 14.15 10.54
C LEU A 34 -14.63 13.18 11.33
N TYR A 35 -14.32 12.06 10.70
CA TYR A 35 -13.26 11.15 11.12
C TYR A 35 -12.14 11.16 10.07
N PRO A 36 -11.12 12.04 10.25
CA PRO A 36 -10.21 12.45 9.18
C PRO A 36 -9.23 11.35 8.80
N ARG A 37 -8.64 11.49 7.61
CA ARG A 37 -7.66 10.52 7.07
C ARG A 37 -6.21 11.01 7.19
N SER A 38 -5.96 12.31 7.12
CA SER A 38 -4.59 12.89 7.10
C SER A 38 -3.73 12.58 8.33
N PRO A 39 -4.26 12.50 9.57
CA PRO A 39 -3.44 12.08 10.70
C PRO A 39 -3.24 10.55 10.77
N GLY A 40 -3.91 9.81 9.89
CA GLY A 40 -3.90 8.35 9.78
C GLY A 40 -5.28 7.81 9.39
N THR A 41 -5.36 6.80 8.52
CA THR A 41 -6.65 6.33 7.98
C THR A 41 -7.51 5.54 8.98
N LYS A 42 -6.94 5.08 10.09
CA LYS A 42 -7.63 4.35 11.16
C LYS A 42 -7.09 4.76 12.54
N ASN A 43 -5.81 4.52 12.80
CA ASN A 43 -5.16 5.07 13.98
C ASN A 43 -4.47 6.37 13.59
N HIS A 44 -4.73 7.48 14.30
CA HIS A 44 -4.14 8.79 14.03
C HIS A 44 -2.69 8.89 14.54
N THR A 45 -1.86 7.91 14.20
CA THR A 45 -0.47 7.81 14.68
C THR A 45 0.42 8.95 14.18
N ARG A 46 0.09 9.62 13.06
CA ARG A 46 0.85 10.80 12.61
C ARG A 46 0.66 11.97 13.57
N LEU A 47 -0.53 12.09 14.16
CA LEU A 47 -0.78 13.09 15.21
C LEU A 47 0.08 12.81 16.45
N PHE A 48 0.10 11.56 16.93
CA PHE A 48 0.96 11.17 18.04
C PHE A 48 2.45 11.48 17.77
N MET A 49 3.00 11.01 16.65
CA MET A 49 4.42 11.26 16.32
C MET A 49 4.74 12.76 16.14
N ALA A 50 3.74 13.59 15.79
CA ALA A 50 3.91 15.04 15.64
C ALA A 50 4.02 15.78 16.99
N VAL A 51 3.62 15.17 18.11
CA VAL A 51 3.51 15.85 19.42
C VAL A 51 4.47 15.33 20.49
N THR A 52 5.04 14.13 20.31
CA THR A 52 6.04 13.55 21.21
C THR A 52 7.27 14.44 21.36
N ASP A 53 7.98 14.34 22.48
CA ASP A 53 9.21 15.10 22.70
C ASP A 53 10.25 14.84 21.58
N PRO A 54 10.78 15.88 20.89
CA PRO A 54 11.80 15.72 19.87
C PRO A 54 13.05 14.96 20.32
N GLU A 55 13.43 15.08 21.60
CA GLU A 55 14.62 14.47 22.18
C GLU A 55 14.38 13.02 22.66
N ALA A 56 13.12 12.65 22.93
CA ALA A 56 12.74 11.30 23.34
C ALA A 56 12.11 10.53 22.18
N VAL A 57 12.95 9.97 21.31
CA VAL A 57 12.49 9.20 20.14
C VAL A 57 11.76 7.93 20.57
N ASP A 58 10.44 7.91 20.34
CA ASP A 58 9.59 6.77 20.61
C ASP A 58 9.73 5.66 19.54
N SER A 59 9.18 4.49 19.87
CA SER A 59 9.24 3.33 18.97
C SER A 59 8.57 3.54 17.61
N LEU A 60 7.49 4.30 17.49
CA LEU A 60 6.82 4.59 16.22
C LEU A 60 7.66 5.54 15.37
N ARG A 61 8.17 6.63 15.94
CA ARG A 61 9.07 7.56 15.23
C ARG A 61 10.30 6.83 14.70
N PHE A 62 10.91 5.97 15.54
CA PHE A 62 12.03 5.14 15.11
C PHE A 62 11.67 4.26 13.91
N ASN A 63 10.56 3.52 13.99
CA ASN A 63 10.16 2.60 12.93
C ASN A 63 9.72 3.28 11.63
N ARG A 64 9.15 4.48 11.73
CA ARG A 64 8.57 5.22 10.59
C ARG A 64 9.55 6.22 9.97
N GLY A 65 10.77 6.33 10.50
CA GLY A 65 11.82 7.22 9.95
C GLY A 65 11.61 8.70 10.29
N PHE A 66 11.03 8.97 11.46
CA PHE A 66 10.86 10.33 12.01
C PHE A 66 11.76 10.54 13.23
N ILE A 67 12.96 9.96 13.21
CA ILE A 67 13.93 10.02 14.31
C ILE A 67 14.44 11.45 14.47
N ALA A 68 14.95 12.05 13.39
CA ALA A 68 15.52 13.40 13.39
C ALA A 68 14.46 14.47 13.75
N PRO A 69 14.79 15.45 14.63
CA PRO A 69 13.88 16.52 15.02
C PRO A 69 13.29 17.29 13.83
N GLU A 70 14.06 17.53 12.77
CA GLU A 70 13.62 18.27 11.58
C GLU A 70 12.56 17.48 10.81
N LYS A 71 12.72 16.15 10.72
CA LYS A 71 11.73 15.26 10.09
C LYS A 71 10.43 15.23 10.88
N GLN A 72 10.52 15.25 12.20
CA GLN A 72 9.35 15.33 13.07
C GLN A 72 8.66 16.70 12.94
N ALA A 73 9.42 17.80 12.89
CA ALA A 73 8.88 19.15 12.70
C ALA A 73 8.15 19.26 11.35
N ALA A 74 8.72 18.71 10.27
CA ALA A 74 8.07 18.64 8.97
C ALA A 74 6.77 17.80 9.01
N LEU A 75 6.78 16.66 9.73
CA LEU A 75 5.58 15.87 9.95
C LEU A 75 4.51 16.67 10.70
N ARG A 76 4.89 17.40 11.75
CA ARG A 76 3.99 18.25 12.53
C ARG A 76 3.31 19.29 11.65
N GLN A 77 4.08 20.01 10.83
CA GLN A 77 3.52 20.98 9.89
C GLN A 77 2.58 20.32 8.87
N ALA A 78 2.98 19.18 8.30
CA ALA A 78 2.13 18.46 7.36
C ALA A 78 0.79 18.02 7.99
N VAL A 79 0.81 17.52 9.24
CA VAL A 79 -0.41 17.15 9.97
C VAL A 79 -1.30 18.37 10.21
N MET A 80 -0.73 19.51 10.63
CA MET A 80 -1.48 20.76 10.84
C MET A 80 -2.17 21.22 9.55
N THR A 81 -1.42 21.35 8.46
CA THR A 81 -1.94 21.82 7.17
C THR A 81 -3.01 20.89 6.61
N GLN A 82 -2.74 19.58 6.55
CA GLN A 82 -3.65 18.61 5.94
C GLN A 82 -4.93 18.43 6.75
N LEU A 83 -4.84 18.44 8.09
CA LEU A 83 -6.01 18.34 8.95
C LEU A 83 -6.88 19.59 8.85
N ALA A 84 -6.28 20.78 8.81
CA ALA A 84 -7.01 22.03 8.62
C ALA A 84 -7.75 22.05 7.28
N GLN A 85 -7.10 21.61 6.19
CA GLN A 85 -7.72 21.49 4.87
C GLN A 85 -8.90 20.51 4.86
N GLU A 86 -8.76 19.33 5.48
CA GLU A 86 -9.86 18.37 5.58
C GLU A 86 -11.06 18.93 6.36
N VAL A 87 -10.80 19.66 7.45
CA VAL A 87 -11.85 20.31 8.25
C VAL A 87 -12.52 21.42 7.47
N GLU A 88 -11.76 22.27 6.78
CA GLU A 88 -12.30 23.36 5.95
C GLU A 88 -13.19 22.83 4.82
N GLN A 89 -12.77 21.73 4.17
CA GLN A 89 -13.51 21.09 3.10
C GLN A 89 -14.79 20.40 3.60
N ALA A 90 -14.73 19.72 4.75
CA ALA A 90 -15.87 18.97 5.27
C ALA A 90 -16.86 19.81 6.08
N ARG A 91 -16.42 20.95 6.62
CA ARG A 91 -17.17 21.84 7.54
C ARG A 91 -17.98 21.08 8.60
N PRO A 92 -17.36 20.17 9.36
CA PRO A 92 -18.09 19.31 10.29
C PRO A 92 -18.52 20.08 11.55
N VAL A 93 -19.52 19.55 12.25
CA VAL A 93 -19.91 20.00 13.60
C VAL A 93 -19.07 19.30 14.68
N THR A 94 -18.64 18.06 14.42
CA THR A 94 -17.81 17.25 15.33
C THR A 94 -16.60 16.69 14.59
N LEU A 95 -15.41 16.79 15.18
CA LEU A 95 -14.17 16.17 14.70
C LEU A 95 -13.72 15.10 15.71
N ILE A 96 -13.48 13.87 15.25
CA ILE A 96 -13.00 12.77 16.11
C ILE A 96 -11.55 12.46 15.74
N LEU A 97 -10.64 12.62 16.70
CA LEU A 97 -9.25 12.22 16.62
C LEU A 97 -8.98 11.09 17.60
N THR A 98 -8.21 10.07 17.21
CA THR A 98 -8.00 8.88 18.05
C THR A 98 -6.63 8.26 17.87
N ALA A 99 -5.92 8.14 18.99
CA ALA A 99 -4.67 7.39 19.08
C ALA A 99 -4.44 6.98 20.55
N HIS A 100 -4.41 5.67 20.83
CA HIS A 100 -4.18 5.17 22.19
C HIS A 100 -2.79 5.52 22.74
N GLN A 101 -1.85 5.81 21.83
CA GLN A 101 -0.50 6.24 22.19
C GLN A 101 -0.52 7.60 22.91
N LEU A 102 -1.52 8.45 22.67
CA LEU A 102 -1.63 9.74 23.33
C LEU A 102 -1.75 9.57 24.85
N GLY A 103 -2.68 8.73 25.32
CA GLY A 103 -2.94 8.54 26.74
C GLY A 103 -1.99 7.57 27.43
N SER A 104 -1.19 6.84 26.66
CA SER A 104 -0.30 5.82 27.22
C SER A 104 1.19 6.08 27.05
N CYS A 105 1.58 7.05 26.21
CA CYS A 105 2.97 7.39 25.96
C CYS A 105 3.30 8.87 26.23
N LEU A 106 2.36 9.81 26.11
CA LEU A 106 2.63 11.21 26.47
C LEU A 106 2.70 11.34 27.99
N ILE A 107 3.80 11.89 28.48
CA ILE A 107 4.12 11.88 29.92
C ILE A 107 4.33 13.27 30.51
N SER A 108 4.45 14.28 29.66
CA SER A 108 4.70 15.65 30.09
C SER A 108 3.61 16.59 29.60
N GLN A 109 3.32 17.62 30.40
CA GLN A 109 2.44 18.71 29.99
C GLN A 109 2.96 19.43 28.74
N ARG A 110 4.26 19.39 28.47
CA ARG A 110 4.87 19.94 27.24
C ARG A 110 4.35 19.22 26.00
N GLU A 111 4.35 17.90 26.00
CA GLU A 111 3.84 17.10 24.88
C GLU A 111 2.32 17.25 24.72
N ILE A 112 1.58 17.25 25.82
CA ILE A 112 0.13 17.48 25.83
C ILE A 112 -0.19 18.88 25.30
N LYS A 113 0.60 19.90 25.65
CA LYS A 113 0.48 21.26 25.11
C LYS A 113 0.80 21.31 23.61
N SER A 114 1.81 20.58 23.14
CA SER A 114 2.11 20.48 21.71
C SER A 114 0.91 19.96 20.91
N LEU A 115 0.16 19.00 21.47
CA LEU A 115 -1.10 18.54 20.88
C LEU A 115 -2.16 19.65 20.86
N ARG A 116 -2.35 20.38 21.96
CA ARG A 116 -3.27 21.53 21.98
C ARG A 116 -2.90 22.56 20.92
N ASP A 117 -1.62 22.91 20.79
CA ASP A 117 -1.13 23.89 19.82
C ASP A 117 -1.42 23.49 18.35
N ILE A 118 -1.47 22.19 18.05
CA ILE A 118 -1.87 21.68 16.72
C ILE A 118 -3.38 21.85 16.48
N LEU A 119 -4.20 21.73 17.53
CA LEU A 119 -5.67 21.66 17.42
C LEU A 119 -6.37 23.01 17.62
N SER A 120 -5.83 23.87 18.48
CA SER A 120 -6.35 25.21 18.79
C SER A 120 -6.63 26.08 17.55
N PRO A 121 -5.81 26.08 16.49
CA PRO A 121 -6.13 26.81 15.26
C PRO A 121 -7.41 26.34 14.55
N ILE A 122 -7.87 25.12 14.83
CA ILE A 122 -9.08 24.54 14.25
C ILE A 122 -10.29 24.78 15.16
N SER A 123 -10.14 24.57 16.48
CA SER A 123 -11.17 24.87 17.49
C SER A 123 -10.59 24.86 18.90
N GLU A 124 -11.14 25.71 19.77
CA GLU A 124 -10.86 25.70 21.21
C GLU A 124 -11.81 24.79 22.01
N ASP A 125 -12.94 24.32 21.45
CA ASP A 125 -13.82 23.35 22.12
C ASP A 125 -13.28 21.92 21.92
N ILE A 126 -12.36 21.52 22.78
CA ILE A 126 -11.67 20.23 22.75
C ILE A 126 -12.04 19.40 23.98
N ARG A 127 -12.47 18.16 23.75
CA ARG A 127 -12.79 17.15 24.78
C ARG A 127 -11.85 15.97 24.66
N ILE A 128 -11.33 15.52 25.80
CA ILE A 128 -10.44 14.37 25.89
C ILE A 128 -11.28 13.17 26.33
N VAL A 129 -11.24 12.08 25.57
CA VAL A 129 -12.04 10.89 25.85
C VAL A 129 -11.11 9.71 26.13
N ALA A 130 -11.35 8.98 27.21
CA ALA A 130 -10.61 7.75 27.52
C ALA A 130 -11.54 6.62 27.99
N HIS A 131 -11.25 5.40 27.55
CA HIS A 131 -11.96 4.19 27.96
C HIS A 131 -11.13 3.44 29.01
N LEU A 132 -11.71 3.26 30.18
CA LEU A 132 -11.05 2.72 31.38
C LEU A 132 -11.65 1.37 31.78
N ASP A 133 -10.85 0.58 32.48
CA ASP A 133 -11.22 -0.70 33.08
C ASP A 133 -10.66 -0.72 34.51
N ASP A 134 -10.90 -1.79 35.25
CA ASP A 134 -10.18 -2.07 36.48
C ASP A 134 -8.64 -2.00 36.25
N PRO A 135 -7.89 -1.33 37.15
CA PRO A 135 -6.44 -1.18 37.03
C PRO A 135 -5.65 -2.48 36.91
N ALA A 136 -6.05 -3.59 37.55
CA ALA A 136 -5.36 -4.87 37.40
C ALA A 136 -5.59 -5.48 36.01
N ARG A 137 -6.83 -5.47 35.49
CA ARG A 137 -7.12 -5.89 34.12
C ARG A 137 -6.38 -5.02 33.08
N MET A 138 -6.33 -3.71 33.31
CA MET A 138 -5.58 -2.78 32.46
C MET A 138 -4.08 -3.06 32.49
N LEU A 139 -3.50 -3.30 33.67
CA LEU A 139 -2.09 -3.65 33.84
C LEU A 139 -1.75 -4.92 33.06
N ALA A 140 -2.53 -5.99 33.19
CA ALA A 140 -2.30 -7.24 32.48
C ALA A 140 -2.22 -7.04 30.96
N ARG A 141 -3.16 -6.28 30.37
CA ARG A 141 -3.19 -5.99 28.93
C ARG A 141 -2.06 -5.08 28.47
N ARG A 142 -1.75 -4.02 29.24
CA ARG A 142 -0.67 -3.08 28.93
C ARG A 142 0.71 -3.71 29.06
N TYR A 143 0.93 -4.52 30.10
CA TYR A 143 2.16 -5.29 30.25
C TYR A 143 2.38 -6.24 29.09
N ALA A 144 1.33 -7.00 28.71
CA ALA A 144 1.40 -7.88 27.55
C ALA A 144 1.77 -7.12 26.27
N ALA A 145 1.16 -5.94 26.03
CA ALA A 145 1.50 -5.09 24.88
C ALA A 145 2.96 -4.60 24.92
N GLN A 146 3.44 -4.13 26.08
CA GLN A 146 4.83 -3.71 26.25
C GLN A 146 5.81 -4.87 26.01
N VAL A 147 5.53 -6.08 26.52
CA VAL A 147 6.34 -7.28 26.24
C VAL A 147 6.37 -7.60 24.75
N MET A 148 5.23 -7.49 24.06
CA MET A 148 5.18 -7.68 22.60
C MET A 148 5.92 -6.58 21.82
N ASP A 149 6.12 -5.41 22.42
CA ASP A 149 6.88 -4.30 21.87
C ASP A 149 8.36 -4.28 22.30
N GLY A 150 8.78 -5.22 23.16
CA GLY A 150 10.18 -5.43 23.51
C GLY A 150 10.52 -5.22 24.99
N ARG A 151 9.55 -5.13 25.90
CA ARG A 151 9.80 -5.02 27.35
C ARG A 151 10.52 -6.26 27.87
N ALA A 152 11.64 -6.06 28.56
CA ALA A 152 12.39 -7.12 29.23
C ALA A 152 12.17 -7.15 30.76
N ALA A 153 11.71 -6.04 31.33
CA ALA A 153 11.40 -5.96 32.76
C ALA A 153 10.22 -6.88 33.15
N PRO A 154 10.30 -7.57 34.29
CA PRO A 154 9.19 -8.38 34.80
C PRO A 154 8.03 -7.51 35.28
N LEU A 155 6.83 -8.10 35.40
CA LEU A 155 5.64 -7.45 35.93
C LEU A 155 5.80 -7.06 37.42
N THR A 156 6.69 -7.72 38.15
CA THR A 156 7.03 -7.38 39.53
C THR A 156 7.57 -5.95 39.67
N LEU A 157 8.06 -5.33 38.59
CA LEU A 157 8.39 -3.91 38.56
C LEU A 157 7.17 -3.04 38.86
N ASP A 158 6.01 -3.32 38.25
CA ASP A 158 4.77 -2.56 38.46
C ASP A 158 4.18 -2.86 39.85
N LEU A 159 4.18 -4.14 40.25
CA LEU A 159 3.67 -4.55 41.57
C LEU A 159 4.45 -3.91 42.72
N GLY A 160 5.76 -3.75 42.57
CA GLY A 160 6.61 -3.07 43.56
C GLY A 160 6.29 -1.58 43.76
N LEU A 161 5.47 -0.98 42.89
CA LEU A 161 5.02 0.40 43.02
C LEU A 161 3.67 0.54 43.74
N ALA A 162 3.01 -0.57 44.12
CA ALA A 162 1.69 -0.53 44.74
C ALA A 162 1.69 0.34 46.02
N ASP A 163 2.72 0.23 46.85
CA ASP A 163 2.85 1.01 48.09
C ASP A 163 3.53 2.37 47.92
N ALA A 164 3.90 2.75 46.68
CA ALA A 164 4.55 4.02 46.42
C ALA A 164 3.58 5.18 46.69
N PRO A 165 4.04 6.29 47.32
CA PRO A 165 3.18 7.43 47.62
C PRO A 165 2.64 8.12 46.37
N ASP A 166 3.45 8.20 45.32
CA ASP A 166 3.11 8.77 44.01
C ASP A 166 3.40 7.74 42.94
N TRP A 167 2.35 7.03 42.48
CA TRP A 167 2.46 6.02 41.43
C TRP A 167 3.02 6.63 40.15
N TRP A 168 2.50 7.79 39.75
CA TRP A 168 2.85 8.43 38.49
C TRP A 168 4.35 8.75 38.43
N ARG A 169 4.86 9.43 39.46
CA ARG A 169 6.30 9.75 39.55
C ARG A 169 7.15 8.49 39.65
N SER A 170 6.77 7.54 40.50
CA SER A 170 7.55 6.31 40.68
C SER A 170 7.59 5.47 39.41
N ALA A 171 6.51 5.41 38.65
CA ALA A 171 6.47 4.73 37.35
C ALA A 171 7.33 5.44 36.30
N LEU A 172 7.38 6.78 36.29
CA LEU A 172 8.31 7.53 35.44
C LEU A 172 9.77 7.23 35.80
N ASP A 173 10.11 7.16 37.09
CA ASP A 173 11.46 6.90 37.57
C ASP A 173 11.98 5.50 37.18
N THR A 174 11.09 4.56 36.85
CA THR A 174 11.50 3.24 36.31
C THR A 174 11.94 3.26 34.85
N ARG A 175 11.73 4.37 34.13
CA ARG A 175 12.01 4.45 32.70
C ARG A 175 13.52 4.60 32.45
N PRO A 176 14.16 3.71 31.69
CA PRO A 176 15.58 3.86 31.35
C PRO A 176 15.78 4.99 30.34
N ALA A 177 17.00 5.47 30.21
CA ALA A 177 17.39 6.37 29.13
C ALA A 177 17.10 5.75 27.75
N ALA A 178 16.58 6.55 26.83
CA ALA A 178 16.27 6.11 25.48
C ALA A 178 17.57 5.69 24.75
N ASP A 179 17.52 4.54 24.09
CA ASP A 179 18.56 4.10 23.17
C ASP A 179 17.88 3.35 22.00
N PRO A 180 17.35 4.10 21.02
CA PRO A 180 16.64 3.52 19.90
C PRO A 180 17.49 2.57 19.07
N ARG A 181 18.82 2.79 19.00
CA ARG A 181 19.76 1.92 18.27
C ARG A 181 19.86 0.54 18.92
N ALA A 182 19.88 0.49 20.26
CA ALA A 182 19.81 -0.77 21.01
C ALA A 182 18.37 -1.33 21.14
N GLY A 183 17.37 -0.69 20.53
CA GLY A 183 15.98 -1.09 20.64
C GLY A 183 15.37 -0.85 22.02
N ARG A 184 15.97 0.04 22.84
CA ARG A 184 15.49 0.40 24.18
C ARG A 184 14.69 1.70 24.13
N PHE A 185 13.39 1.59 24.38
CA PHE A 185 12.46 2.71 24.42
C PHE A 185 11.89 2.88 25.84
N PRO A 186 11.96 4.09 26.44
CA PRO A 186 11.58 4.30 27.84
C PRO A 186 10.15 3.85 28.16
N GLU A 187 9.19 4.17 27.29
CA GLU A 187 7.77 3.84 27.42
C GLU A 187 7.47 2.34 27.30
N THR A 188 8.37 1.60 26.65
CA THR A 188 8.26 0.14 26.54
C THR A 188 8.84 -0.56 27.77
N GLN A 189 9.92 -0.04 28.35
CA GLN A 189 10.63 -0.73 29.44
C GLN A 189 10.10 -0.39 30.84
N GLY A 190 9.62 0.84 31.06
CA GLY A 190 9.14 1.28 32.36
C GLY A 190 7.77 0.71 32.76
N ALA A 191 7.42 0.93 34.01
CA ALA A 191 6.11 0.59 34.58
C ALA A 191 4.96 1.34 33.89
N VAL A 192 3.75 0.77 33.98
CA VAL A 192 2.55 1.29 33.34
C VAL A 192 2.05 2.53 34.08
N LEU A 193 2.36 3.68 33.50
CA LEU A 193 2.02 4.99 34.05
C LEU A 193 0.51 5.25 34.13
N CYS A 194 -0.21 4.89 33.06
CA CYS A 194 -1.61 5.24 32.84
C CYS A 194 -2.63 4.47 33.71
N LEU A 195 -2.22 3.89 34.84
CA LEU A 195 -3.13 3.27 35.82
C LEU A 195 -3.65 4.28 36.85
N ASP A 196 -2.90 5.34 37.10
CA ASP A 196 -3.34 6.46 37.95
C ASP A 196 -4.27 7.38 37.13
N TYR A 197 -5.54 6.98 37.01
CA TYR A 197 -6.54 7.70 36.22
C TYR A 197 -6.84 9.10 36.75
N LYS A 198 -6.73 9.29 38.07
CA LYS A 198 -6.92 10.59 38.70
C LYS A 198 -5.79 11.54 38.31
N ARG A 199 -4.53 11.07 38.37
CA ARG A 199 -3.41 11.87 37.89
C ARG A 199 -3.45 12.09 36.38
N LEU A 200 -3.87 11.07 35.61
CA LEU A 200 -4.11 11.22 34.17
C LEU A 200 -5.09 12.36 33.89
N GLN A 201 -6.24 12.40 34.58
CA GLN A 201 -7.18 13.51 34.44
C GLN A 201 -6.52 14.86 34.73
N GLN A 202 -5.78 14.97 35.85
CA GLN A 202 -5.11 16.21 36.25
C GLN A 202 -4.11 16.72 35.18
N GLU A 203 -3.28 15.84 34.63
CA GLU A 203 -2.28 16.23 33.62
C GLU A 203 -2.91 16.71 32.31
N TRP A 204 -4.01 16.10 31.88
CA TRP A 204 -4.74 16.52 30.68
C TRP A 204 -5.56 17.79 30.90
N GLU A 205 -6.24 17.92 32.03
CA GLU A 205 -7.02 19.12 32.38
C GLU A 205 -6.13 20.33 32.69
N ALA A 206 -4.89 20.14 33.12
CA ALA A 206 -3.92 21.22 33.26
C ALA A 206 -3.64 21.94 31.92
N VAL A 207 -3.81 21.24 30.78
CA VAL A 207 -3.58 21.80 29.44
C VAL A 207 -4.89 22.18 28.74
N PHE A 208 -5.91 21.33 28.81
CA PHE A 208 -7.19 21.51 28.09
C PHE A 208 -8.28 22.17 28.93
N GLY A 209 -8.02 22.43 30.21
CA GLY A 209 -8.93 23.06 31.16
C GLY A 209 -9.73 22.06 32.00
N PRO A 210 -10.24 22.48 33.17
CA PRO A 210 -11.08 21.63 34.04
C PRO A 210 -12.35 21.15 33.34
N GLY A 211 -12.73 19.89 33.53
CA GLY A 211 -13.90 19.27 32.90
C GLY A 211 -13.74 18.96 31.40
N SER A 212 -12.53 19.05 30.86
CA SER A 212 -12.25 18.68 29.47
C SER A 212 -12.13 17.17 29.26
N VAL A 213 -11.83 16.42 30.32
CA VAL A 213 -11.66 14.96 30.28
C VAL A 213 -12.99 14.25 30.56
N ILE A 214 -13.27 13.22 29.77
CA ILE A 214 -14.46 12.37 29.86
C ILE A 214 -13.98 10.92 29.92
N PHE A 215 -14.33 10.24 31.01
CA PHE A 215 -14.04 8.82 31.17
C PHE A 215 -15.26 7.94 30.93
N ARG A 216 -15.01 6.79 30.29
CA ARG A 216 -16.02 5.79 29.94
C ARG A 216 -15.56 4.39 30.35
N SER A 217 -16.45 3.57 30.90
CA SER A 217 -16.08 2.20 31.27
C SER A 217 -16.11 1.28 30.05
N ILE A 218 -15.27 0.25 30.07
CA ILE A 218 -15.21 -0.77 29.02
C ILE A 218 -16.26 -1.85 29.30
N SER A 219 -17.22 -1.99 28.40
CA SER A 219 -18.16 -3.13 28.38
C SER A 219 -17.80 -4.08 27.24
N PRO A 220 -17.26 -5.29 27.51
CA PRO A 220 -16.87 -6.24 26.48
C PRO A 220 -18.03 -6.61 25.54
N GLU A 221 -19.23 -6.81 26.09
CA GLU A 221 -20.42 -7.16 25.32
C GLU A 221 -20.79 -6.05 24.33
N ARG A 222 -20.84 -4.79 24.79
CA ARG A 222 -21.13 -3.64 23.93
C ARG A 222 -20.01 -3.36 22.93
N LEU A 223 -18.76 -3.50 23.35
CA LEU A 223 -17.58 -3.24 22.51
C LEU A 223 -17.46 -4.22 21.34
N HIS A 224 -17.91 -5.46 21.52
CA HIS A 224 -17.78 -6.52 20.53
C HIS A 224 -19.10 -6.88 19.83
N GLY A 225 -20.25 -6.43 20.34
CA GLY A 225 -21.55 -6.60 19.73
C GLY A 225 -21.94 -5.51 18.71
N GLU A 226 -23.21 -5.53 18.30
CA GLU A 226 -23.78 -4.55 17.36
C GLU A 226 -23.89 -3.14 17.95
N ALA A 227 -24.02 -3.05 19.28
CA ALA A 227 -24.22 -1.82 20.04
C ALA A 227 -22.94 -1.00 20.24
N THR A 228 -21.81 -1.37 19.63
CA THR A 228 -20.58 -0.57 19.66
C THR A 228 -20.80 0.84 19.08
N THR A 229 -21.68 0.97 18.08
CA THR A 229 -22.04 2.28 17.53
C THR A 229 -22.73 3.19 18.55
N GLU A 230 -23.51 2.63 19.48
CA GLU A 230 -24.13 3.40 20.55
C GLU A 230 -23.09 3.87 21.57
N GLU A 231 -22.02 3.09 21.79
CA GLU A 231 -20.90 3.55 22.61
C GLU A 231 -20.17 4.71 21.93
N LEU A 232 -19.89 4.61 20.63
CA LEU A 232 -19.27 5.71 19.86
C LEU A 232 -20.13 6.97 19.89
N ARG A 233 -21.46 6.84 19.80
CA ARG A 233 -22.37 7.97 19.89
C ARG A 233 -22.30 8.64 21.26
N ALA A 234 -22.32 7.85 22.33
CA ALA A 234 -22.22 8.36 23.70
C ALA A 234 -20.83 8.95 24.02
N ALA A 235 -19.77 8.41 23.42
CA ALA A 235 -18.40 8.87 23.64
C ALA A 235 -18.05 10.18 22.92
N PHE A 236 -18.72 10.44 21.79
CA PHE A 236 -18.38 11.54 20.88
C PHE A 236 -19.57 12.49 20.61
N ASP A 237 -20.56 12.50 21.49
CA ASP A 237 -21.76 13.35 21.42
C ASP A 237 -22.48 13.31 20.05
N ILE A 238 -22.57 12.12 19.43
CA ILE A 238 -23.20 11.95 18.12
C ILE A 238 -24.71 11.74 18.30
N ALA A 239 -25.48 12.79 18.01
CA ALA A 239 -26.94 12.78 18.15
C ALA A 239 -27.62 11.73 17.24
N ASP A 240 -27.23 11.67 15.97
CA ASP A 240 -27.80 10.78 14.98
C ASP A 240 -27.40 9.31 15.15
N THR A 241 -28.31 8.39 14.81
CA THR A 241 -27.94 6.97 14.66
C THR A 241 -26.98 6.79 13.47
N ILE A 242 -25.96 5.95 13.68
CA ILE A 242 -24.97 5.55 12.67
C ILE A 242 -25.12 4.05 12.33
N GLY A 243 -26.33 3.51 12.51
CA GLY A 243 -26.64 2.10 12.31
C GLY A 243 -25.95 1.18 13.31
N LYS A 244 -25.95 -0.13 13.01
CA LYS A 244 -25.32 -1.17 13.83
C LYS A 244 -23.87 -1.40 13.41
N ALA A 245 -23.00 -1.77 14.36
CA ALA A 245 -21.66 -2.28 14.05
C ALA A 245 -21.72 -3.76 13.65
N ASP A 246 -20.79 -4.21 12.82
CA ASP A 246 -20.57 -5.64 12.63
C ASP A 246 -20.01 -6.23 13.94
N PRO A 247 -20.62 -7.30 14.49
CA PRO A 247 -20.07 -8.00 15.64
C PRO A 247 -18.66 -8.51 15.35
N ALA A 248 -17.81 -8.53 16.37
CA ALA A 248 -16.44 -9.01 16.24
C ALA A 248 -16.07 -9.88 17.44
N THR A 249 -15.45 -11.03 17.19
CA THR A 249 -14.92 -11.89 18.26
C THR A 249 -13.86 -11.14 19.07
N PRO A 250 -13.96 -11.12 20.41
CA PRO A 250 -12.92 -10.57 21.26
C PRO A 250 -11.56 -11.23 20.97
N PRO A 251 -10.46 -10.45 20.88
CA PRO A 251 -9.15 -11.04 20.66
C PRO A 251 -8.72 -11.89 21.85
N THR A 252 -8.17 -13.07 21.58
CA THR A 252 -7.61 -13.92 22.62
C THR A 252 -6.37 -13.28 23.23
N ALA A 253 -6.37 -13.11 24.55
CA ALA A 253 -5.21 -12.62 25.27
C ALA A 253 -4.02 -13.60 25.12
N PRO A 254 -2.77 -13.09 25.03
CA PRO A 254 -1.59 -13.95 25.01
C PRO A 254 -1.47 -14.74 26.31
N SER A 255 -1.09 -16.01 26.22
CA SER A 255 -0.85 -16.83 27.42
C SER A 255 0.30 -16.28 28.26
N ALA A 256 0.22 -16.44 29.58
CA ALA A 256 1.28 -16.02 30.51
C ALA A 256 2.62 -16.71 30.22
N ALA A 257 2.60 -18.01 29.87
CA ALA A 257 3.79 -18.76 29.50
C ALA A 257 4.45 -18.21 28.21
N TRP A 258 3.65 -17.78 27.23
CA TRP A 258 4.18 -17.12 26.03
C TRP A 258 4.78 -15.75 26.36
N LEU A 259 4.12 -14.94 27.18
CA LEU A 259 4.67 -13.66 27.63
C LEU A 259 6.00 -13.82 28.37
N ALA A 260 6.13 -14.84 29.23
CA ALA A 260 7.39 -15.18 29.90
C ALA A 260 8.51 -15.48 28.88
N ARG A 261 8.23 -16.28 27.84
CA ARG A 261 9.19 -16.54 26.74
C ARG A 261 9.57 -15.26 26.02
N CYS A 262 8.59 -14.42 25.68
CA CYS A 262 8.82 -13.16 24.99
C CYS A 262 9.69 -12.22 25.81
N ARG A 263 9.41 -12.05 27.11
CA ARG A 263 10.21 -11.21 28.01
C ARG A 263 11.65 -11.71 28.12
N GLN A 264 11.85 -13.02 28.30
CA GLN A 264 13.18 -13.63 28.36
C GLN A 264 13.94 -13.48 27.02
N LEU A 265 13.25 -13.58 25.89
CA LEU A 265 13.84 -13.32 24.57
C LEU A 265 14.18 -11.83 24.39
N ASN A 266 13.31 -10.92 24.82
CA ASN A 266 13.56 -9.49 24.79
C ASN A 266 14.81 -9.11 25.59
N ASP A 267 14.99 -9.70 26.78
CA ASP A 267 16.18 -9.47 27.60
C ASP A 267 17.48 -9.82 26.85
N VAL A 268 17.57 -11.02 26.28
CA VAL A 268 18.78 -11.42 25.53
C VAL A 268 18.96 -10.61 24.24
N LEU A 269 17.87 -10.22 23.57
CA LEU A 269 17.92 -9.37 22.37
C LEU A 269 18.42 -7.97 22.71
N LEU A 270 17.92 -7.34 23.78
CA LEU A 270 18.37 -6.02 24.22
C LEU A 270 19.85 -6.06 24.62
N ARG A 271 20.29 -7.10 25.35
CA ARG A 271 21.72 -7.28 25.69
C ARG A 271 22.60 -7.48 24.47
N TYR A 272 22.10 -8.16 23.42
CA TYR A 272 22.80 -8.30 22.16
C TYR A 272 22.90 -6.97 21.40
N LEU A 273 21.80 -6.23 21.29
CA LEU A 273 21.72 -4.95 20.56
C LEU A 273 22.44 -3.80 21.28
N ALA A 274 22.58 -3.87 22.61
CA ALA A 274 23.36 -2.92 23.41
C ALA A 274 24.86 -2.91 23.04
N ARG A 275 25.35 -3.90 22.28
CA ARG A 275 26.71 -3.88 21.71
C ARG A 275 26.83 -2.96 20.49
N HIS A 276 25.70 -2.46 19.97
CA HIS A 276 25.60 -1.59 18.80
C HIS A 276 26.18 -2.15 17.48
N GLU A 277 26.42 -3.47 17.43
CA GLU A 277 26.87 -4.22 16.26
C GLU A 277 25.74 -4.55 15.28
N ALA A 278 24.49 -4.49 15.75
CA ALA A 278 23.31 -4.78 14.95
C ALA A 278 22.13 -3.86 15.32
N VAL A 279 21.21 -3.70 14.38
CA VAL A 279 19.90 -3.08 14.57
C VAL A 279 18.82 -4.08 14.19
N LEU A 280 17.81 -4.24 15.04
CA LEU A 280 16.70 -5.16 14.80
C LEU A 280 15.40 -4.40 14.50
N PRO A 281 14.90 -4.42 13.24
CA PRO A 281 13.62 -3.82 12.91
C PRO A 281 12.46 -4.45 13.70
N ARG A 282 11.52 -3.62 14.18
CA ARG A 282 10.38 -4.10 14.97
C ARG A 282 9.48 -5.14 14.29
N PRO A 283 9.22 -5.10 12.97
CA PRO A 283 8.47 -6.16 12.31
C PRO A 283 9.15 -7.53 12.45
N LEU A 284 10.48 -7.58 12.34
CA LEU A 284 11.23 -8.82 12.52
C LEU A 284 11.27 -9.25 14.00
N TRP A 285 11.42 -8.28 14.92
CA TRP A 285 11.30 -8.54 16.35
C TRP A 285 9.98 -9.23 16.69
N ARG A 286 8.84 -8.66 16.28
CA ARG A 286 7.51 -9.24 16.51
C ARG A 286 7.37 -10.63 15.86
N LYS A 287 8.00 -10.85 14.70
CA LYS A 287 8.02 -12.16 14.06
C LYS A 287 8.72 -13.21 14.93
N PHE A 288 9.86 -12.87 15.53
CA PHE A 288 10.54 -13.77 16.47
C PHE A 288 9.68 -14.10 17.69
N LEU A 289 9.00 -13.11 18.27
CA LEU A 289 8.09 -13.32 19.40
C LEU A 289 6.92 -14.27 19.05
N ASN A 290 6.41 -14.20 17.82
CA ASN A 290 5.37 -15.11 17.34
C ASN A 290 5.88 -16.53 17.06
N GLU A 291 7.13 -16.69 16.60
CA GLU A 291 7.74 -18.00 16.33
C GLU A 291 7.95 -18.83 17.61
N ILE A 292 8.04 -18.19 18.79
CA ILE A 292 8.20 -18.85 20.10
C ILE A 292 6.89 -19.06 20.86
N LYS A 293 5.74 -18.82 20.21
CA LYS A 293 4.41 -18.89 20.80
C LYS A 293 4.11 -20.26 21.42
N VAL A 294 3.46 -20.23 22.59
CA VAL A 294 2.90 -21.41 23.26
C VAL A 294 1.49 -21.08 23.75
N SER A 295 0.64 -22.11 23.83
CA SER A 295 -0.72 -21.99 24.35
C SER A 295 -0.75 -22.10 25.87
N GLY A 296 -1.77 -21.52 26.50
CA GLY A 296 -1.99 -21.56 27.94
C GLY A 296 -2.95 -20.46 28.39
N SER A 297 -3.20 -20.38 29.69
CA SER A 297 -4.02 -19.31 30.28
C SER A 297 -3.32 -17.95 30.18
N PRO A 298 -4.07 -16.85 30.00
CA PRO A 298 -3.51 -15.49 30.09
C PRO A 298 -3.09 -15.16 31.53
N ILE A 299 -2.53 -13.96 31.73
CA ILE A 299 -2.29 -13.42 33.07
C ILE A 299 -3.64 -13.32 33.81
N ASP A 300 -3.71 -13.91 35.00
CA ASP A 300 -4.85 -13.80 35.89
C ASP A 300 -4.83 -12.43 36.58
N ALA A 301 -5.83 -11.59 36.28
CA ALA A 301 -5.93 -10.26 36.88
C ALA A 301 -6.18 -10.32 38.40
N GLY A 302 -6.76 -11.41 38.92
CA GLY A 302 -6.94 -11.63 40.36
C GLY A 302 -5.61 -11.71 41.12
N SER A 303 -4.54 -12.15 40.47
CA SER A 303 -3.19 -12.20 41.05
C SER A 303 -2.53 -10.81 41.17
N LEU A 304 -3.16 -9.79 40.59
CA LEU A 304 -2.73 -8.39 40.58
C LEU A 304 -3.63 -7.49 41.42
N SER A 305 -4.45 -8.07 42.31
CA SER A 305 -5.47 -7.36 43.09
C SER A 305 -4.93 -6.20 43.94
N ALA A 306 -3.65 -6.25 44.34
CA ALA A 306 -2.98 -5.15 45.04
C ALA A 306 -3.06 -3.83 44.25
N ILE A 307 -3.02 -3.89 42.92
CA ILE A 307 -3.11 -2.71 42.05
C ILE A 307 -4.54 -2.15 42.04
N SER A 308 -5.56 -3.01 41.96
CA SER A 308 -6.95 -2.58 42.09
C SER A 308 -7.23 -1.95 43.46
N GLN A 309 -6.73 -2.57 44.54
CA GLN A 309 -6.85 -2.04 45.90
C GLN A 309 -6.20 -0.67 46.05
N ARG A 310 -5.01 -0.47 45.46
CA ARG A 310 -4.28 0.81 45.50
C ARG A 310 -5.09 1.98 44.94
N PHE A 311 -5.84 1.76 43.88
CA PHE A 311 -6.60 2.79 43.17
C PHE A 311 -8.10 2.80 43.51
N ALA A 312 -8.60 1.87 44.32
CA ALA A 312 -10.03 1.70 44.58
C ALA A 312 -10.73 3.01 45.03
N LYS A 313 -10.10 3.76 45.94
CA LYS A 313 -10.66 5.04 46.44
C LYS A 313 -10.74 6.10 45.36
N ASP A 314 -9.69 6.25 44.56
CA ASP A 314 -9.64 7.25 43.50
C ASP A 314 -10.56 6.86 42.34
N LEU A 315 -10.66 5.57 42.01
CA LEU A 315 -11.58 5.05 41.00
C LEU A 315 -13.05 5.26 41.40
N ALA A 316 -13.40 5.00 42.67
CA ALA A 316 -14.75 5.27 43.19
C ALA A 316 -15.10 6.77 43.11
N ALA A 317 -14.14 7.65 43.43
CA ALA A 317 -14.34 9.09 43.30
C ALA A 317 -14.56 9.51 41.83
N LEU A 318 -13.81 8.92 40.89
CA LEU A 318 -14.01 9.16 39.45
C LEU A 318 -15.36 8.66 38.94
N CYS A 319 -15.83 7.50 39.41
CA CYS A 319 -17.17 7.00 39.06
C CYS A 319 -18.28 7.94 39.52
N ALA A 320 -18.11 8.61 40.66
CA ALA A 320 -19.07 9.59 41.16
C ALA A 320 -19.10 10.88 40.33
N THR A 321 -18.01 11.23 39.62
CA THR A 321 -17.91 12.48 38.86
C THR A 321 -18.05 12.31 37.35
N HIS A 322 -17.86 11.09 36.82
CA HIS A 322 -17.97 10.78 35.39
C HIS A 322 -19.17 9.89 35.11
N PRO A 323 -20.27 10.40 34.54
CA PRO A 323 -21.46 9.60 34.22
C PRO A 323 -21.21 8.45 33.22
N GLY A 324 -20.09 8.48 32.49
CA GLY A 324 -19.70 7.41 31.57
C GLY A 324 -19.00 6.22 32.25
N LEU A 325 -18.60 6.34 33.52
CA LEU A 325 -17.97 5.27 34.29
C LEU A 325 -19.02 4.49 35.07
N ASP A 326 -19.36 3.32 34.54
CA ASP A 326 -20.17 2.34 35.25
C ASP A 326 -19.32 1.57 36.28
N PRO A 327 -19.61 1.66 37.60
CA PRO A 327 -18.90 0.92 38.63
C PRO A 327 -18.94 -0.60 38.44
N ASP A 328 -20.02 -1.15 37.88
CA ASP A 328 -20.19 -2.60 37.75
C ASP A 328 -19.15 -3.16 36.75
N HIS A 329 -18.93 -2.45 35.64
CA HIS A 329 -17.89 -2.79 34.65
C HIS A 329 -16.46 -2.66 35.20
N LEU A 330 -16.27 -1.92 36.30
CA LEU A 330 -14.97 -1.63 36.91
C LEU A 330 -14.70 -2.49 38.15
N THR A 331 -15.60 -3.41 38.48
CA THR A 331 -15.45 -4.33 39.61
C THR A 331 -14.17 -5.15 39.42
N PRO A 332 -13.25 -5.19 40.41
CA PRO A 332 -12.03 -5.98 40.31
C PRO A 332 -12.34 -7.48 40.32
N GLU A 333 -11.47 -8.27 39.69
CA GLU A 333 -11.53 -9.73 39.82
C GLU A 333 -11.28 -10.16 41.27
N PRO A 334 -11.85 -11.29 41.72
CA PRO A 334 -11.53 -11.86 43.03
C PRO A 334 -10.02 -12.09 43.17
N ALA A 335 -9.45 -11.73 44.33
CA ALA A 335 -8.04 -11.96 44.60
C ALA A 335 -7.71 -13.46 44.52
N THR A 336 -6.63 -13.79 43.81
CA THR A 336 -6.10 -15.16 43.72
C THR A 336 -4.70 -15.21 44.34
N ALA A 337 -3.92 -16.25 44.04
CA ALA A 337 -2.55 -16.35 44.55
C ALA A 337 -1.69 -15.21 43.97
N ASP A 338 -0.75 -14.71 44.79
CA ASP A 338 0.16 -13.63 44.38
C ASP A 338 0.86 -13.96 43.06
N TRP A 339 1.02 -12.93 42.23
CA TRP A 339 1.62 -13.07 40.91
C TRP A 339 3.00 -13.74 40.96
N GLN A 340 3.15 -14.77 40.14
CA GLN A 340 4.44 -15.36 39.77
C GLN A 340 4.52 -15.46 38.25
N GLU A 341 5.71 -15.21 37.68
CA GLU A 341 5.90 -15.39 36.25
C GLU A 341 5.72 -16.87 35.89
N ALA A 342 4.86 -17.14 34.90
CA ALA A 342 4.55 -18.50 34.47
C ALA A 342 5.79 -19.23 33.91
N ASP A 343 5.86 -20.55 34.15
CA ASP A 343 6.87 -21.40 33.51
C ASP A 343 6.77 -21.25 31.98
N PRO A 344 7.86 -20.87 31.28
CA PRO A 344 7.85 -20.75 29.82
C PRO A 344 7.61 -22.10 29.11
N THR A 345 7.65 -23.22 29.81
CA THR A 345 7.42 -24.60 29.38
C THR A 345 8.44 -25.13 28.37
N ARG A 346 8.50 -26.45 28.22
CA ARG A 346 9.32 -27.15 27.21
C ARG A 346 10.83 -26.82 27.28
N GLY A 347 11.33 -26.50 28.47
CA GLY A 347 12.76 -26.21 28.69
C GLY A 347 13.28 -25.00 27.91
N PHE A 348 12.40 -24.01 27.63
CA PHE A 348 12.73 -22.83 26.81
C PHE A 348 14.01 -22.13 27.26
N ARG A 349 14.90 -21.82 26.31
CA ARG A 349 16.14 -21.07 26.53
C ARG A 349 16.28 -19.96 25.50
N ALA A 350 16.03 -18.72 25.92
CA ALA A 350 16.07 -17.55 25.04
C ALA A 350 17.38 -17.40 24.23
N THR A 351 18.53 -17.76 24.82
CA THR A 351 19.84 -17.70 24.16
C THR A 351 19.98 -18.63 22.95
N GLN A 352 19.33 -19.80 22.97
CA GLN A 352 19.35 -20.74 21.82
C GLN A 352 18.57 -20.16 20.64
N TYR A 353 17.43 -19.54 20.92
CA TYR A 353 16.64 -18.85 19.89
C TYR A 353 17.36 -17.63 19.33
N LEU A 354 18.03 -16.84 20.18
CA LEU A 354 18.89 -15.74 19.71
C LEU A 354 19.96 -16.23 18.72
N LEU A 355 20.64 -17.33 19.03
CA LEU A 355 21.63 -17.92 18.12
C LEU A 355 21.01 -18.33 16.79
N ALA A 356 19.84 -18.97 16.80
CA ALA A 356 19.11 -19.35 15.59
C ALA A 356 18.64 -18.12 14.77
N PHE A 357 18.29 -17.02 15.44
CA PHE A 357 17.82 -15.79 14.81
C PHE A 357 18.94 -14.86 14.34
N ARG A 358 20.17 -15.05 14.81
CA ARG A 358 21.31 -14.16 14.58
C ARG A 358 21.54 -13.83 13.11
N TRP A 359 21.55 -14.83 12.23
CA TRP A 359 21.74 -14.59 10.80
C TRP A 359 20.65 -13.67 10.21
N ARG A 360 19.38 -13.86 10.61
CA ARG A 360 18.26 -13.00 10.18
C ARG A 360 18.41 -11.58 10.71
N ILE A 361 18.92 -11.42 11.93
CA ILE A 361 19.22 -10.10 12.53
C ILE A 361 20.33 -9.41 11.75
N GLU A 362 21.43 -10.12 11.43
CA GLU A 362 22.57 -9.57 10.68
C GLU A 362 22.16 -9.13 9.27
N GLN A 363 21.35 -9.92 8.55
CA GLN A 363 20.83 -9.52 7.24
C GLN A 363 19.95 -8.27 7.33
N ALA A 364 18.98 -8.25 8.25
CA ALA A 364 18.10 -7.11 8.43
C ALA A 364 18.85 -5.85 8.88
N SER A 365 19.89 -6.01 9.70
CA SER A 365 20.70 -4.89 10.20
C SER A 365 21.44 -4.18 9.07
N LYS A 366 21.93 -4.90 8.05
CA LYS A 366 22.61 -4.27 6.91
C LYS A 366 21.67 -3.35 6.14
N GLU A 367 20.43 -3.79 5.92
CA GLU A 367 19.40 -3.00 5.24
C GLU A 367 18.96 -1.80 6.08
N GLU A 368 18.74 -2.02 7.38
CA GLU A 368 18.23 -1.00 8.29
C GLU A 368 19.25 0.11 8.55
N LEU A 369 20.52 -0.24 8.74
CA LEU A 369 21.60 0.73 8.88
C LEU A 369 21.72 1.57 7.61
N ALA A 370 21.71 0.96 6.42
CA ALA A 370 21.75 1.70 5.17
C ALA A 370 20.60 2.73 5.05
N ALA A 371 19.41 2.38 5.54
CA ALA A 371 18.23 3.25 5.48
C ALA A 371 18.20 4.37 6.54
N LYS A 372 18.77 4.14 7.74
CA LYS A 372 18.63 5.02 8.91
C LYS A 372 19.93 5.69 9.38
N THR A 373 21.06 5.45 8.71
CA THR A 373 22.37 6.00 9.11
C THR A 373 22.34 7.52 9.32
N ALA A 374 21.76 8.28 8.38
CA ALA A 374 21.70 9.74 8.49
C ALA A 374 20.84 10.21 9.67
N ASP A 375 19.73 9.53 9.92
CA ASP A 375 18.79 9.86 11.00
C ASP A 375 19.33 9.50 12.39
N LEU A 376 20.08 8.40 12.48
CA LEU A 376 20.76 7.98 13.71
C LEU A 376 21.97 8.84 14.03
N ALA A 377 22.70 9.32 13.02
CA ALA A 377 23.81 10.24 13.21
C ALA A 377 23.35 11.61 13.76
N ALA A 378 22.14 12.04 13.43
CA ALA A 378 21.54 13.28 13.97
C ALA A 378 21.21 13.21 15.48
N LEU A 379 21.30 12.03 16.10
CA LEU A 379 21.13 11.87 17.55
C LEU A 379 22.43 12.05 18.36
N ASP A 380 23.59 12.20 17.70
CA ASP A 380 24.88 12.38 18.34
C ASP A 380 25.45 13.78 18.05
N PRO A 381 25.51 14.70 19.05
CA PRO A 381 26.06 16.05 18.89
C PRO A 381 27.55 16.07 18.49
N ALA A 382 28.28 14.96 18.65
CA ALA A 382 29.70 14.83 18.28
C ALA A 382 29.93 14.27 16.87
N ALA A 383 28.86 13.87 16.15
CA ALA A 383 28.99 13.37 14.80
C ALA A 383 29.36 14.52 13.83
N THR A 384 30.52 14.36 13.17
CA THR A 384 31.05 15.33 12.20
C THR A 384 30.00 15.64 11.13
N PRO A 385 29.73 16.91 10.80
CA PRO A 385 28.83 17.23 9.70
C PRO A 385 29.48 16.72 8.42
N ARG A 386 28.86 15.74 7.75
CA ARG A 386 29.29 15.31 6.43
C ARG A 386 28.13 15.32 5.44
N ILE A 387 28.24 16.33 4.58
CA ILE A 387 27.75 16.46 3.21
C ILE A 387 26.33 15.90 3.04
N GLU A 388 25.35 16.79 3.17
CA GLU A 388 24.11 16.65 2.41
C GLU A 388 24.50 16.24 1.00
N LYS A 389 24.14 15.01 0.57
CA LYS A 389 24.21 14.68 -0.85
C LYS A 389 23.31 15.70 -1.52
N THR A 390 23.93 16.68 -2.20
CA THR A 390 23.21 17.71 -2.91
C THR A 390 22.27 17.01 -3.87
N LEU A 391 20.97 17.10 -3.60
CA LEU A 391 19.95 16.49 -4.43
C LEU A 391 20.10 17.12 -5.81
N THR A 392 20.68 16.35 -6.74
CA THR A 392 20.95 16.86 -8.08
C THR A 392 19.66 16.73 -8.86
N LEU A 393 18.88 17.80 -8.85
CA LEU A 393 17.64 17.91 -9.63
C LEU A 393 17.96 18.34 -11.06
N SER A 394 17.35 17.66 -12.03
CA SER A 394 17.31 18.12 -13.42
C SER A 394 16.62 19.49 -13.52
N PRO A 395 16.89 20.29 -14.56
CA PRO A 395 16.21 21.58 -14.76
C PRO A 395 14.69 21.46 -14.76
N SER A 396 14.16 20.41 -15.41
CA SER A 396 12.72 20.13 -15.42
C SER A 396 12.20 19.75 -14.04
N ALA A 397 12.97 18.96 -13.26
CA ALA A 397 12.58 18.65 -11.90
C ALA A 397 12.54 19.88 -10.98
N LYS A 398 13.48 20.81 -11.11
CA LYS A 398 13.46 22.07 -10.36
C LYS A 398 12.22 22.92 -10.69
N ALA A 399 11.75 22.87 -11.94
CA ALA A 399 10.60 23.66 -12.39
C ALA A 399 9.25 23.01 -12.04
N HIS A 400 9.17 21.67 -12.02
CA HIS A 400 7.87 20.97 -12.01
C HIS A 400 7.66 19.98 -10.85
N LEU A 401 8.69 19.57 -10.09
CA LEU A 401 8.46 18.64 -8.97
C LEU A 401 7.84 19.36 -7.76
N PRO A 402 6.70 18.88 -7.24
CA PRO A 402 6.16 19.42 -6.00
C PRO A 402 7.07 19.10 -4.81
N PRO A 403 7.02 19.86 -3.70
CA PRO A 403 7.88 19.65 -2.54
C PRO A 403 7.87 18.21 -1.99
N GLN A 404 6.71 17.54 -2.05
CA GLN A 404 6.56 16.16 -1.63
C GLN A 404 7.32 15.18 -2.54
N ALA A 405 7.40 15.45 -3.85
CA ALA A 405 8.18 14.66 -4.79
C ALA A 405 9.69 14.86 -4.57
N ILE A 406 10.14 16.07 -4.24
CA ILE A 406 11.55 16.34 -3.88
C ILE A 406 11.93 15.53 -2.62
N GLN A 407 11.05 15.48 -1.62
CA GLN A 407 11.27 14.64 -0.43
C GLN A 407 11.27 13.14 -0.74
N ALA A 408 10.38 12.68 -1.63
CA ALA A 408 10.36 11.30 -2.08
C ALA A 408 11.65 10.95 -2.84
N LEU A 409 12.17 11.87 -3.65
CA LEU A 409 13.42 11.72 -4.40
C LEU A 409 14.61 11.56 -3.47
N ALA A 410 14.72 12.40 -2.44
CA ALA A 410 15.78 12.31 -1.43
C ALA A 410 15.79 10.95 -0.71
N LYS A 411 14.61 10.35 -0.48
CA LYS A 411 14.48 9.01 0.13
C LYS A 411 14.77 7.87 -0.86
N LEU A 412 14.47 8.07 -2.14
CA LEU A 412 14.61 7.05 -3.17
C LEU A 412 16.06 6.93 -3.65
N GLN A 413 16.75 8.06 -3.79
CA GLN A 413 18.11 8.12 -4.33
C GLN A 413 19.09 7.36 -3.43
N GLY A 414 19.65 6.26 -3.96
CA GLY A 414 20.56 5.37 -3.23
C GLY A 414 19.89 4.33 -2.34
N SER A 415 18.55 4.25 -2.34
CA SER A 415 17.81 3.18 -1.66
C SER A 415 17.78 1.89 -2.49
N VAL A 416 17.42 0.77 -1.85
CA VAL A 416 17.14 -0.51 -2.54
C VAL A 416 15.91 -0.46 -3.47
N PHE A 417 15.16 0.63 -3.46
CA PHE A 417 14.01 0.87 -4.34
C PHE A 417 14.35 1.77 -5.52
N ALA A 418 15.59 2.26 -5.62
CA ALA A 418 16.02 3.07 -6.75
C ALA A 418 15.90 2.29 -8.06
N PRO A 419 15.28 2.87 -9.10
CA PRO A 419 15.09 2.16 -10.36
C PRO A 419 16.42 1.95 -11.08
N HIS A 420 16.60 0.79 -11.72
CA HIS A 420 17.82 0.47 -12.49
C HIS A 420 17.59 -0.65 -13.51
N ASN A 421 18.44 -0.73 -14.54
CA ASN A 421 18.28 -1.73 -15.62
C ASN A 421 19.11 -3.02 -15.47
N ARG A 422 19.58 -3.34 -14.26
CA ARG A 422 20.51 -4.46 -13.98
C ARG A 422 19.86 -5.83 -13.66
N LEU A 423 18.66 -6.13 -14.17
CA LEU A 423 18.04 -7.46 -14.01
C LEU A 423 18.18 -8.29 -15.28
N GLY A 424 18.17 -9.62 -15.14
CA GLY A 424 18.21 -10.54 -16.27
C GLY A 424 19.53 -10.51 -17.03
N ASP A 425 19.68 -11.46 -17.96
CA ASP A 425 20.94 -11.68 -18.68
C ASP A 425 20.90 -11.16 -20.12
N LEU A 426 19.73 -10.75 -20.60
CA LEU A 426 19.54 -10.25 -21.96
C LEU A 426 20.02 -8.80 -22.09
N ASP A 427 20.91 -8.57 -23.07
CA ASP A 427 21.26 -7.23 -23.55
C ASP A 427 20.12 -6.68 -24.42
N GLU A 428 19.39 -5.70 -23.88
CA GLU A 428 18.23 -5.08 -24.52
C GLU A 428 18.64 -4.05 -25.59
N GLU A 429 19.91 -3.61 -25.61
CA GLU A 429 20.40 -2.58 -26.53
C GLU A 429 21.19 -3.13 -27.71
N ALA A 430 21.57 -4.41 -27.66
CA ALA A 430 22.26 -5.08 -28.76
C ALA A 430 21.35 -5.24 -29.98
N GLU A 431 21.83 -4.78 -31.14
CA GLU A 431 21.23 -5.13 -32.42
C GLU A 431 21.45 -6.62 -32.71
N ALA A 432 20.37 -7.37 -32.84
CA ALA A 432 20.38 -8.79 -33.13
C ALA A 432 19.68 -9.09 -34.45
N ALA A 433 20.05 -10.21 -35.07
CA ALA A 433 19.46 -10.63 -36.34
C ALA A 433 17.92 -10.71 -36.24
N PRO A 434 17.19 -10.25 -37.27
CA PRO A 434 15.74 -10.42 -37.34
C PRO A 434 15.31 -11.86 -37.17
N TYR A 435 14.13 -12.07 -36.60
CA TYR A 435 13.53 -13.39 -36.53
C TYR A 435 13.11 -13.88 -37.91
N THR A 436 13.15 -15.18 -38.08
CA THR A 436 12.65 -15.84 -39.30
C THR A 436 11.13 -15.94 -39.23
N ARG A 437 10.49 -16.32 -40.34
CA ARG A 437 9.05 -16.56 -40.41
C ARG A 437 8.64 -17.63 -39.38
N ALA A 438 7.54 -17.41 -38.66
CA ALA A 438 6.98 -18.40 -37.75
C ALA A 438 6.32 -19.55 -38.54
N GLU A 439 6.49 -20.78 -38.04
CA GLU A 439 5.85 -21.98 -38.59
C GLU A 439 4.82 -22.52 -37.58
N GLY A 440 3.63 -22.88 -38.08
CA GLY A 440 2.56 -23.47 -37.28
C GLY A 440 1.76 -22.48 -36.42
N GLY A 441 0.66 -22.99 -35.86
CA GLY A 441 -0.22 -22.27 -34.94
C GLY A 441 0.02 -22.66 -33.48
N SER A 442 -0.25 -21.75 -32.53
CA SER A 442 -0.02 -21.98 -31.10
C SER A 442 -1.29 -22.40 -30.34
N GLY A 443 -2.45 -22.32 -30.99
CA GLY A 443 -3.79 -22.41 -30.41
C GLY A 443 -4.14 -21.21 -29.53
N ALA A 444 -3.43 -20.08 -29.66
CA ALA A 444 -3.63 -18.91 -28.81
C ALA A 444 -4.66 -17.94 -29.40
N VAL A 445 -5.56 -17.47 -28.55
CA VAL A 445 -6.57 -16.47 -28.87
C VAL A 445 -6.40 -15.24 -27.98
N ILE A 446 -6.41 -14.06 -28.59
CA ILE A 446 -6.44 -12.79 -27.84
C ILE A 446 -7.86 -12.25 -27.81
N VAL A 447 -8.33 -11.90 -26.61
CA VAL A 447 -9.56 -11.14 -26.38
C VAL A 447 -9.22 -9.68 -26.12
N GLY A 448 -9.89 -8.75 -26.78
CA GLY A 448 -9.64 -7.31 -26.60
C GLY A 448 -10.92 -6.48 -26.62
N CYS A 449 -10.87 -5.32 -25.96
CA CYS A 449 -11.93 -4.31 -25.98
C CYS A 449 -11.36 -3.00 -26.53
N MET A 450 -11.98 -2.44 -27.57
CA MET A 450 -11.47 -1.25 -28.26
C MET A 450 -12.51 -0.12 -28.27
N LYS A 451 -12.01 1.11 -28.30
CA LYS A 451 -12.78 2.32 -28.63
C LYS A 451 -11.82 3.29 -29.29
N ASN A 452 -12.13 3.70 -30.51
CA ASN A 452 -11.34 4.65 -31.31
C ASN A 452 -9.83 4.36 -31.35
N GLU A 453 -9.43 3.22 -31.93
CA GLU A 453 -8.03 2.77 -32.02
C GLU A 453 -7.58 2.53 -33.47
N ALA A 454 -8.32 3.04 -34.46
CA ALA A 454 -8.16 2.71 -35.87
C ALA A 454 -6.71 2.73 -36.40
N PRO A 455 -5.85 3.74 -36.07
CA PRO A 455 -4.49 3.80 -36.60
C PRO A 455 -3.59 2.63 -36.16
N TYR A 456 -3.95 1.89 -35.12
CA TYR A 456 -3.05 0.94 -34.45
C TYR A 456 -3.45 -0.52 -34.63
N ILE A 457 -4.69 -0.79 -35.06
CA ILE A 457 -5.27 -2.15 -35.08
C ILE A 457 -4.52 -3.05 -36.07
N VAL A 458 -4.25 -2.57 -37.28
CA VAL A 458 -3.67 -3.42 -38.33
C VAL A 458 -2.25 -3.88 -37.96
N GLU A 459 -1.42 -2.99 -37.39
CA GLU A 459 -0.11 -3.38 -36.86
C GLU A 459 -0.26 -4.38 -35.71
N TRP A 460 -1.15 -4.10 -34.76
CA TRP A 460 -1.33 -4.94 -33.59
C TRP A 460 -1.77 -6.37 -33.97
N VAL A 461 -2.71 -6.52 -34.92
CA VAL A 461 -3.13 -7.81 -35.47
C VAL A 461 -1.96 -8.47 -36.22
N ALA A 462 -1.29 -7.75 -37.12
CA ALA A 462 -0.18 -8.28 -37.90
C ALA A 462 0.97 -8.78 -37.00
N TYR A 463 1.31 -8.04 -35.94
CA TYR A 463 2.35 -8.40 -35.00
C TYR A 463 2.02 -9.70 -34.27
N HIS A 464 0.83 -9.77 -33.67
CA HIS A 464 0.44 -10.92 -32.87
C HIS A 464 0.30 -12.18 -33.72
N ARG A 465 -0.19 -12.06 -34.96
CA ARG A 465 -0.16 -13.18 -35.92
C ARG A 465 1.25 -13.63 -36.26
N ALA A 466 2.16 -12.68 -36.50
CA ALA A 466 3.54 -12.98 -36.84
C ALA A 466 4.32 -13.69 -35.71
N ILE A 467 3.87 -13.59 -34.45
CA ILE A 467 4.46 -14.31 -33.31
C ILE A 467 3.73 -15.63 -32.98
N GLY A 468 2.64 -15.96 -33.69
CA GLY A 468 1.91 -17.21 -33.56
C GLY A 468 0.56 -17.14 -32.85
N VAL A 469 -0.07 -15.97 -32.69
CA VAL A 469 -1.48 -15.87 -32.27
C VAL A 469 -2.38 -16.27 -33.45
N ASP A 470 -3.29 -17.21 -33.21
CA ASP A 470 -4.08 -17.84 -34.27
C ASP A 470 -5.34 -17.06 -34.60
N HIS A 471 -6.02 -16.52 -33.57
CA HIS A 471 -7.26 -15.77 -33.75
C HIS A 471 -7.46 -14.67 -32.70
N PHE A 472 -8.40 -13.77 -32.96
CA PHE A 472 -8.75 -12.67 -32.06
C PHE A 472 -10.26 -12.58 -31.88
N LEU A 473 -10.68 -12.23 -30.67
CA LEU A 473 -12.06 -11.86 -30.37
C LEU A 473 -12.08 -10.42 -29.86
N ILE A 474 -12.54 -9.50 -30.70
CA ILE A 474 -12.48 -8.07 -30.42
C ILE A 474 -13.88 -7.51 -30.22
N TYR A 475 -14.09 -6.85 -29.08
CA TYR A 475 -15.28 -6.10 -28.76
C TYR A 475 -15.07 -4.60 -28.99
N THR A 476 -16.03 -3.90 -29.56
CA THR A 476 -15.99 -2.43 -29.71
C THR A 476 -17.04 -1.72 -28.87
N ASN A 477 -16.72 -0.50 -28.41
CA ASN A 477 -17.62 0.31 -27.59
C ASN A 477 -17.81 1.71 -28.19
N GLY A 478 -18.82 1.89 -29.05
CA GLY A 478 -19.21 3.17 -29.64
C GLY A 478 -18.05 3.86 -30.35
N CYS A 479 -17.50 3.22 -31.38
CA CYS A 479 -16.38 3.78 -32.15
C CYS A 479 -16.86 4.78 -33.21
N GLU A 480 -16.13 5.88 -33.35
CA GLU A 480 -16.44 7.00 -34.27
C GLU A 480 -15.34 7.22 -35.33
N ASP A 481 -14.20 6.54 -35.21
CA ASP A 481 -12.98 6.77 -36.00
C ASP A 481 -12.77 5.74 -37.12
N GLY A 482 -13.77 4.91 -37.45
CA GLY A 482 -13.61 3.83 -38.42
C GLY A 482 -13.04 2.51 -37.86
N THR A 483 -12.73 2.43 -36.56
CA THR A 483 -12.30 1.16 -35.89
C THR A 483 -13.21 -0.01 -36.23
N ARG A 484 -14.53 0.21 -36.22
CA ARG A 484 -15.53 -0.83 -36.54
C ARG A 484 -15.41 -1.31 -37.99
N GLY A 485 -15.13 -0.42 -38.93
CA GLY A 485 -14.95 -0.76 -40.35
C GLY A 485 -13.72 -1.65 -40.56
N ILE A 486 -12.60 -1.32 -39.90
CA ILE A 486 -11.38 -2.13 -39.91
C ILE A 486 -11.67 -3.54 -39.37
N LEU A 487 -12.30 -3.64 -38.20
CA LEU A 487 -12.58 -4.93 -37.55
C LEU A 487 -13.60 -5.77 -38.34
N THR A 488 -14.62 -5.14 -38.91
CA THR A 488 -15.60 -5.81 -39.78
C THR A 488 -14.88 -6.40 -41.00
N ARG A 489 -14.02 -5.61 -41.66
CA ARG A 489 -13.29 -6.08 -42.84
C ARG A 489 -12.31 -7.20 -42.50
N LEU A 490 -11.59 -7.10 -41.38
CA LEU A 490 -10.72 -8.17 -40.89
C LEU A 490 -11.51 -9.45 -40.56
N GLN A 491 -12.75 -9.34 -40.09
CA GLN A 491 -13.63 -10.51 -39.90
C GLN A 491 -14.07 -11.13 -41.24
N GLU A 492 -14.44 -10.33 -42.24
CA GLU A 492 -14.76 -10.82 -43.59
C GLU A 492 -13.57 -11.53 -44.26
N MET A 493 -12.35 -11.11 -43.92
CA MET A 493 -11.10 -11.72 -44.36
C MET A 493 -10.70 -12.96 -43.52
N ASP A 494 -11.53 -13.39 -42.57
CA ASP A 494 -11.29 -14.51 -41.64
C ASP A 494 -10.02 -14.35 -40.79
N VAL A 495 -9.66 -13.10 -40.45
CA VAL A 495 -8.48 -12.78 -39.64
C VAL A 495 -8.82 -12.72 -38.14
N LEU A 496 -10.04 -12.31 -37.81
CA LEU A 496 -10.52 -12.17 -36.43
C LEU A 496 -12.04 -12.30 -36.35
N THR A 497 -12.56 -12.32 -35.13
CA THR A 497 -13.99 -12.23 -34.81
C THR A 497 -14.27 -10.92 -34.10
N HIS A 498 -15.28 -10.19 -34.56
CA HIS A 498 -15.69 -8.88 -34.04
C HIS A 498 -17.10 -8.95 -33.45
N ARG A 499 -17.31 -8.23 -32.33
CA ARG A 499 -18.60 -8.05 -31.66
C ARG A 499 -18.79 -6.58 -31.30
N ASP A 500 -19.99 -6.06 -31.53
CA ASP A 500 -20.40 -4.79 -30.95
C ASP A 500 -20.78 -5.00 -29.48
N ASN A 501 -20.33 -4.10 -28.60
CA ASN A 501 -20.56 -4.16 -27.15
C ASN A 501 -21.31 -2.90 -26.68
N ASP A 502 -22.16 -2.33 -27.53
CA ASP A 502 -22.81 -1.04 -27.28
C ASP A 502 -24.01 -1.14 -26.33
N ASP A 503 -24.65 -2.31 -26.25
CA ASP A 503 -25.81 -2.59 -25.40
C ASP A 503 -25.44 -2.93 -23.94
N TRP A 504 -24.21 -2.62 -23.51
CA TRP A 504 -23.72 -2.95 -22.18
C TRP A 504 -24.44 -2.14 -21.09
N THR A 505 -24.69 -2.79 -19.95
CA THR A 505 -25.23 -2.14 -18.74
C THR A 505 -24.31 -2.41 -17.54
N GLY A 506 -24.32 -1.53 -16.54
CA GLY A 506 -23.54 -1.69 -15.31
C GLY A 506 -22.36 -0.72 -15.17
N LYS A 507 -21.24 -1.18 -14.58
CA LYS A 507 -20.12 -0.31 -14.16
C LYS A 507 -18.92 -0.27 -15.11
N SER A 508 -18.75 -1.28 -15.97
CA SER A 508 -17.61 -1.35 -16.89
C SER A 508 -17.97 -2.10 -18.18
N PRO A 509 -17.87 -1.45 -19.35
CA PRO A 509 -18.08 -2.10 -20.65
C PRO A 509 -17.10 -3.24 -20.89
N GLN A 510 -15.84 -3.08 -20.47
CA GLN A 510 -14.80 -4.08 -20.64
C GLN A 510 -15.10 -5.37 -19.87
N GLN A 511 -15.60 -5.26 -18.63
CA GLN A 511 -15.93 -6.46 -17.87
C GLN A 511 -17.16 -7.18 -18.46
N HIS A 512 -18.12 -6.43 -19.02
CA HIS A 512 -19.27 -7.01 -19.72
C HIS A 512 -18.81 -7.84 -20.94
N ALA A 513 -17.97 -7.26 -21.80
CA ALA A 513 -17.39 -7.96 -22.95
C ALA A 513 -16.59 -9.22 -22.54
N LEU A 514 -15.80 -9.14 -21.47
CA LEU A 514 -15.03 -10.27 -20.96
C LEU A 514 -15.91 -11.39 -20.37
N ASP A 515 -17.04 -11.03 -19.76
CA ASP A 515 -17.99 -12.02 -19.25
C ASP A 515 -18.72 -12.71 -20.43
N SER A 516 -19.07 -11.98 -21.50
CA SER A 516 -19.66 -12.53 -22.73
C SER A 516 -18.69 -13.40 -23.54
N ALA A 517 -17.40 -13.05 -23.54
CA ALA A 517 -16.37 -13.77 -24.30
C ALA A 517 -16.20 -15.24 -23.89
N LEU A 518 -16.59 -15.62 -22.66
CA LEU A 518 -16.43 -16.99 -22.17
C LEU A 518 -17.22 -18.03 -22.95
N THR A 519 -18.33 -17.64 -23.57
CA THR A 519 -19.22 -18.53 -24.31
C THR A 519 -19.06 -18.41 -25.82
N GLU A 520 -18.08 -17.64 -26.29
CA GLU A 520 -17.81 -17.51 -27.72
C GLU A 520 -17.03 -18.74 -28.21
N PRO A 521 -17.44 -19.38 -29.32
CA PRO A 521 -16.81 -20.61 -29.80
C PRO A 521 -15.29 -20.49 -29.99
N VAL A 522 -14.81 -19.32 -30.41
CA VAL A 522 -13.37 -19.08 -30.57
C VAL A 522 -12.61 -19.17 -29.25
N VAL A 523 -13.21 -18.75 -28.13
CA VAL A 523 -12.60 -18.80 -26.80
C VAL A 523 -12.74 -20.21 -26.21
N GLU A 524 -13.89 -20.85 -26.36
CA GLU A 524 -14.12 -22.23 -25.88
C GLU A 524 -13.14 -23.23 -26.50
N ASN A 525 -12.82 -23.05 -27.78
CA ASN A 525 -11.91 -23.92 -28.54
C ASN A 525 -10.44 -23.48 -28.50
N ALA A 526 -10.11 -22.36 -27.85
CA ALA A 526 -8.74 -21.88 -27.74
C ALA A 526 -7.91 -22.80 -26.83
N ALA A 527 -6.67 -23.10 -27.20
CA ALA A 527 -5.73 -23.80 -26.31
C ALA A 527 -5.13 -22.84 -25.26
N TRP A 528 -4.89 -21.59 -25.66
CA TRP A 528 -4.40 -20.51 -24.81
C TRP A 528 -5.21 -19.24 -25.02
N ILE A 529 -5.42 -18.49 -23.94
CA ILE A 529 -6.21 -17.26 -23.95
C ILE A 529 -5.39 -16.15 -23.27
N ALA A 530 -5.43 -14.95 -23.84
CA ALA A 530 -4.97 -13.74 -23.17
C ALA A 530 -5.96 -12.60 -23.42
N HIS A 531 -6.16 -11.74 -22.41
CA HIS A 531 -6.76 -10.44 -22.63
C HIS A 531 -5.66 -9.38 -22.73
N ILE A 532 -5.50 -8.76 -23.89
CA ILE A 532 -4.45 -7.79 -24.20
C ILE A 532 -5.09 -6.54 -24.78
N ASP A 533 -4.65 -5.37 -24.31
CA ASP A 533 -5.10 -4.08 -24.83
C ASP A 533 -4.34 -3.72 -26.14
N VAL A 534 -4.90 -2.89 -27.02
CA VAL A 534 -4.29 -2.59 -28.34
C VAL A 534 -2.98 -1.79 -28.26
N ASP A 535 -2.67 -1.25 -27.08
CA ASP A 535 -1.40 -0.60 -26.76
C ASP A 535 -0.43 -1.55 -26.04
N GLU A 536 -0.67 -2.86 -26.09
CA GLU A 536 0.15 -3.90 -25.48
C GLU A 536 0.60 -4.95 -26.51
N PHE A 537 1.89 -5.31 -26.49
CA PHE A 537 2.52 -6.24 -27.44
C PHE A 537 3.30 -7.33 -26.69
N ILE A 538 3.02 -8.60 -26.99
CA ILE A 538 3.71 -9.75 -26.38
C ILE A 538 5.10 -9.90 -26.98
N ASN A 539 6.12 -9.43 -26.28
CA ASN A 539 7.50 -9.54 -26.72
C ASN A 539 8.11 -10.86 -26.23
N VAL A 540 8.06 -11.89 -27.08
CA VAL A 540 8.76 -13.17 -26.84
C VAL A 540 10.23 -13.02 -27.18
N ARG A 541 11.09 -13.36 -26.22
CA ARG A 541 12.53 -13.10 -26.27
C ARG A 541 13.40 -14.35 -26.30
N CYS A 542 12.77 -15.52 -26.33
CA CYS A 542 13.43 -16.81 -26.48
C CYS A 542 13.18 -17.40 -27.88
N GLY A 543 14.05 -18.32 -28.30
CA GLY A 543 13.93 -19.01 -29.58
C GLY A 543 13.87 -18.06 -30.78
N ASN A 544 12.92 -18.29 -31.69
CA ASN A 544 12.59 -17.47 -32.84
C ASN A 544 11.54 -16.39 -32.51
N GLY A 545 11.37 -16.06 -31.22
CA GLY A 545 10.43 -15.06 -30.75
C GLY A 545 8.98 -15.44 -30.96
N THR A 546 8.63 -16.73 -30.92
CA THR A 546 7.28 -17.23 -31.17
C THR A 546 6.62 -17.77 -29.90
N LEU A 547 5.28 -17.77 -29.82
CA LEU A 547 4.55 -18.39 -28.71
C LEU A 547 4.85 -19.88 -28.59
N ALA A 548 5.06 -20.58 -29.71
CA ALA A 548 5.46 -21.99 -29.72
C ALA A 548 6.79 -22.20 -28.98
N ASP A 549 7.81 -21.38 -29.27
CA ASP A 549 9.10 -21.45 -28.58
C ASP A 549 8.96 -21.13 -27.08
N LEU A 550 8.13 -20.13 -26.74
CA LEU A 550 7.84 -19.80 -25.34
C LEU A 550 7.24 -21.01 -24.61
N PHE A 551 6.23 -21.67 -25.18
CA PHE A 551 5.59 -22.82 -24.58
C PHE A 551 6.55 -24.01 -24.41
N GLN A 552 7.46 -24.23 -25.34
CA GLN A 552 8.52 -25.24 -25.19
C GLN A 552 9.48 -24.95 -24.04
N ARG A 553 9.72 -23.67 -23.72
CA ARG A 553 10.57 -23.26 -22.59
C ARG A 553 9.90 -23.40 -21.22
N VAL A 554 8.56 -23.41 -21.18
CA VAL A 554 7.77 -23.56 -19.96
C VAL A 554 6.64 -24.60 -20.13
N PRO A 555 6.95 -25.86 -20.43
CA PRO A 555 5.97 -26.86 -20.88
C PRO A 555 4.89 -27.18 -19.84
N ASP A 556 5.23 -27.04 -18.55
CA ASP A 556 4.31 -27.31 -17.44
C ASP A 556 3.45 -26.10 -17.07
N ALA A 557 3.74 -24.91 -17.60
CA ALA A 557 3.01 -23.70 -17.22
C ALA A 557 1.57 -23.79 -17.74
N THR A 558 0.61 -23.45 -16.86
CA THR A 558 -0.76 -23.17 -17.28
C THR A 558 -1.03 -21.68 -17.35
N ASN A 559 -0.18 -20.87 -16.71
CA ASN A 559 -0.34 -19.42 -16.61
C ASN A 559 1.03 -18.76 -16.71
N ILE A 560 1.18 -17.84 -17.66
CA ILE A 560 2.40 -17.05 -17.87
C ILE A 560 2.07 -15.60 -17.56
N ALA A 561 2.62 -15.09 -16.45
CA ALA A 561 2.46 -13.70 -16.05
C ALA A 561 3.44 -12.82 -16.85
N MET A 562 2.94 -12.21 -17.92
CA MET A 562 3.70 -11.32 -18.80
C MET A 562 3.77 -9.95 -18.14
N THR A 563 4.86 -9.70 -17.39
CA THR A 563 5.06 -8.44 -16.69
C THR A 563 5.21 -7.30 -17.69
N TRP A 564 4.52 -6.18 -17.42
CA TRP A 564 4.60 -4.99 -18.24
C TRP A 564 6.02 -4.42 -18.27
N ARG A 565 6.41 -3.95 -19.44
CA ARG A 565 7.48 -2.99 -19.63
C ARG A 565 6.85 -1.73 -20.23
N LEU A 566 6.81 -0.64 -19.46
CA LEU A 566 6.15 0.60 -19.90
C LEU A 566 7.06 1.36 -20.86
N PHE A 567 6.58 1.69 -22.05
CA PHE A 567 7.29 2.49 -23.05
C PHE A 567 6.74 3.92 -23.09
N GLY A 568 7.64 4.89 -23.07
CA GLY A 568 7.32 6.31 -23.15
C GLY A 568 7.10 6.79 -24.58
N HIS A 569 6.80 8.08 -24.71
CA HIS A 569 6.49 8.68 -26.02
C HIS A 569 7.71 8.88 -26.94
N ASN A 570 8.92 8.59 -26.44
CA ASN A 570 10.17 8.65 -27.19
C ASN A 570 10.45 9.99 -27.91
N GLY A 571 9.93 11.12 -27.40
CA GLY A 571 10.04 12.42 -28.06
C GLY A 571 9.15 12.59 -29.30
N VAL A 572 8.30 11.61 -29.61
CA VAL A 572 7.38 11.66 -30.75
C VAL A 572 6.18 12.51 -30.37
N ALA A 573 6.17 13.73 -30.88
CA ALA A 573 5.09 14.69 -30.66
C ALA A 573 3.85 14.34 -31.49
N ARG A 574 4.06 14.17 -32.80
CA ARG A 574 2.98 14.03 -33.78
C ARG A 574 2.56 12.58 -33.99
N LEU A 575 1.29 12.38 -34.34
CA LEU A 575 0.76 11.10 -34.78
C LEU A 575 1.23 10.80 -36.21
N GLU A 576 1.97 9.72 -36.37
CA GLU A 576 2.52 9.26 -37.66
C GLU A 576 2.08 7.82 -37.95
N ASP A 577 1.85 7.53 -39.23
CA ASP A 577 1.54 6.18 -39.72
C ASP A 577 2.83 5.37 -39.89
N LYS A 578 3.42 5.06 -38.75
CA LYS A 578 4.62 4.25 -38.59
C LYS A 578 4.35 3.25 -37.48
N LEU A 579 5.22 2.25 -37.40
CA LEU A 579 5.00 1.13 -36.49
C LEU A 579 5.26 1.58 -35.07
N VAL A 580 4.34 1.28 -34.17
CA VAL A 580 4.53 1.48 -32.73
C VAL A 580 5.81 0.76 -32.28
N ILE A 581 6.01 -0.50 -32.68
CA ILE A 581 7.17 -1.29 -32.23
C ILE A 581 8.52 -0.77 -32.77
N ASP A 582 8.50 0.06 -33.82
CA ASP A 582 9.70 0.65 -34.40
C ASP A 582 9.94 2.09 -33.91
N GLN A 583 8.87 2.86 -33.67
CA GLN A 583 8.98 4.24 -33.19
C GLN A 583 9.40 4.34 -31.71
N PHE A 584 8.95 3.42 -30.86
CA PHE A 584 9.08 3.56 -29.41
C PHE A 584 10.02 2.49 -28.85
N ASP A 585 11.30 2.83 -28.66
CA ASP A 585 12.33 1.93 -28.12
C ASP A 585 12.82 2.32 -26.72
N ARG A 586 12.30 3.40 -26.14
CA ARG A 586 12.62 3.86 -24.78
C ARG A 586 11.54 3.46 -23.79
N CYS A 587 11.96 2.93 -22.64
CA CYS A 587 11.08 2.31 -21.66
C CYS A 587 11.51 2.54 -20.20
N ALA A 588 10.69 2.02 -19.28
CA ALA A 588 10.99 1.96 -17.86
C ALA A 588 12.23 1.08 -17.62
N PRO A 589 12.98 1.25 -16.52
CA PRO A 589 14.01 0.29 -16.14
C PRO A 589 13.41 -1.07 -15.75
N LYS A 590 14.11 -2.18 -16.01
CA LYS A 590 13.72 -3.54 -15.59
C LYS A 590 13.34 -3.58 -14.10
N TYR A 591 14.21 -3.03 -13.24
CA TYR A 591 13.92 -2.91 -11.82
C TYR A 591 13.27 -1.56 -11.52
N CYS A 592 11.95 -1.56 -11.31
CA CYS A 592 11.17 -0.38 -10.94
C CYS A 592 10.05 -0.77 -9.95
N PRO A 593 10.39 -1.05 -8.67
CA PRO A 593 9.43 -1.58 -7.69
C PRO A 593 8.35 -0.57 -7.26
N LYS A 594 8.51 0.70 -7.63
CA LYS A 594 7.66 1.84 -7.24
C LYS A 594 7.46 2.77 -8.45
N PRO A 595 6.26 3.32 -8.68
CA PRO A 595 5.00 2.85 -8.10
C PRO A 595 4.73 1.40 -8.53
N HIS A 596 4.05 0.62 -7.69
CA HIS A 596 3.84 -0.81 -7.93
C HIS A 596 3.10 -1.13 -9.24
N THR A 597 2.43 -0.14 -9.84
CA THR A 597 1.74 -0.27 -11.13
C THR A 597 2.69 -0.57 -12.29
N VAL A 598 3.97 -0.19 -12.21
CA VAL A 598 4.97 -0.46 -13.26
C VAL A 598 5.19 -1.97 -13.45
N TRP A 599 4.98 -2.76 -12.40
CA TRP A 599 5.09 -4.22 -12.42
C TRP A 599 3.74 -4.93 -12.49
N GLY A 600 2.69 -4.28 -12.98
CA GLY A 600 1.48 -4.99 -13.36
C GLY A 600 1.77 -6.01 -14.47
N PHE A 601 0.92 -7.03 -14.60
CA PHE A 601 1.03 -8.02 -15.68
C PHE A 601 -0.33 -8.31 -16.31
N LYS A 602 -0.29 -8.79 -17.56
CA LYS A 602 -1.37 -9.58 -18.16
C LYS A 602 -0.98 -11.05 -18.13
N THR A 603 -1.97 -11.92 -18.24
CA THR A 603 -1.75 -13.37 -18.17
C THR A 603 -2.12 -14.02 -19.50
N LEU A 604 -1.18 -14.76 -20.08
CA LEU A 604 -1.45 -15.77 -21.12
C LEU A 604 -1.67 -17.10 -20.39
N PHE A 605 -2.86 -17.69 -20.49
CA PHE A 605 -3.21 -18.88 -19.72
C PHE A 605 -3.83 -19.97 -20.59
N ARG A 606 -3.56 -21.21 -20.22
CA ARG A 606 -4.03 -22.41 -20.90
C ARG A 606 -5.49 -22.66 -20.56
N ASN A 607 -6.30 -22.94 -21.58
CA ASN A 607 -7.73 -23.13 -21.41
C ASN A 607 -8.07 -24.56 -20.93
N ILE A 608 -7.69 -24.88 -19.69
CA ILE A 608 -7.94 -26.19 -19.08
C ILE A 608 -9.25 -26.23 -18.28
N GLY A 609 -10.13 -25.22 -18.44
CA GLY A 609 -11.37 -25.09 -17.68
C GLY A 609 -11.20 -24.73 -16.20
N ALA A 610 -10.01 -24.27 -15.78
CA ALA A 610 -9.71 -24.00 -14.37
C ALA A 610 -10.39 -22.73 -13.81
N TYR A 611 -10.84 -21.81 -14.67
CA TYR A 611 -11.25 -20.47 -14.26
C TYR A 611 -12.67 -20.14 -14.73
N GLY A 612 -13.51 -19.69 -13.80
CA GLY A 612 -14.90 -19.32 -14.10
C GLY A 612 -15.09 -17.85 -14.52
N LYS A 613 -14.00 -17.09 -14.73
CA LYS A 613 -14.09 -15.67 -15.10
C LYS A 613 -12.85 -15.17 -15.86
N LEU A 614 -13.06 -14.50 -16.99
CA LEU A 614 -12.04 -13.64 -17.62
C LEU A 614 -12.00 -12.25 -16.96
N SER A 615 -10.80 -11.71 -16.78
CA SER A 615 -10.61 -10.37 -16.23
C SER A 615 -9.41 -9.69 -16.89
N CYS A 616 -9.34 -8.37 -16.78
CA CYS A 616 -8.42 -7.54 -17.53
C CYS A 616 -6.94 -7.84 -17.29
N HIS A 617 -6.54 -8.44 -16.15
CA HIS A 617 -5.13 -8.76 -15.86
C HIS A 617 -4.85 -10.26 -15.81
N ARG A 618 -5.83 -11.05 -15.40
CA ARG A 618 -5.67 -12.49 -15.14
C ARG A 618 -7.01 -13.20 -15.20
N PRO A 619 -7.01 -14.52 -15.45
CA PRO A 619 -8.19 -15.30 -15.16
C PRO A 619 -8.45 -15.33 -13.64
N ASN A 620 -9.74 -15.32 -13.28
CA ASN A 620 -10.24 -15.22 -11.91
C ASN A 620 -11.21 -16.38 -11.62
N LYS A 621 -11.64 -16.50 -10.35
CA LYS A 621 -12.52 -17.58 -9.86
C LYS A 621 -11.97 -18.97 -10.20
N LEU A 622 -10.78 -19.28 -9.66
CA LEU A 622 -10.22 -20.63 -9.73
C LEU A 622 -11.22 -21.63 -9.14
N LEU A 623 -11.62 -22.62 -9.94
CA LEU A 623 -12.59 -23.64 -9.55
C LEU A 623 -11.99 -24.61 -8.53
N GLN A 624 -12.85 -25.16 -7.66
CA GLN A 624 -12.44 -26.13 -6.65
C GLN A 624 -11.85 -27.39 -7.33
N GLY A 625 -10.71 -27.88 -6.81
CA GLY A 625 -10.04 -29.08 -7.34
C GLY A 625 -9.03 -28.82 -8.48
N PHE A 626 -8.78 -27.55 -8.83
CA PHE A 626 -7.75 -27.16 -9.80
C PHE A 626 -6.48 -26.58 -9.17
N ASP A 627 -6.42 -26.45 -7.83
CA ASP A 627 -5.27 -25.91 -7.10
C ASP A 627 -3.94 -26.58 -7.50
N ASP A 628 -3.92 -27.92 -7.53
CA ASP A 628 -2.73 -28.71 -7.87
C ASP A 628 -2.55 -28.94 -9.38
N LYS A 629 -3.44 -28.37 -10.21
CA LYS A 629 -3.42 -28.50 -11.67
C LYS A 629 -2.96 -27.24 -12.40
N VAL A 630 -2.76 -26.15 -11.65
CA VAL A 630 -2.40 -24.84 -12.18
C VAL A 630 -0.97 -24.52 -11.78
N LYS A 631 -0.15 -24.11 -12.75
CA LYS A 631 1.24 -23.68 -12.54
C LYS A 631 1.44 -22.29 -13.14
N TRP A 632 1.83 -21.34 -12.29
CA TRP A 632 2.15 -19.99 -12.72
C TRP A 632 3.65 -19.80 -12.84
N VAL A 633 4.08 -19.20 -13.94
CA VAL A 633 5.46 -18.75 -14.14
C VAL A 633 5.50 -17.26 -14.45
N ASN A 634 6.58 -16.60 -14.04
CA ASN A 634 6.84 -15.21 -14.40
C ASN A 634 7.42 -15.08 -15.83
N GLY A 635 7.74 -13.85 -16.25
CA GLY A 635 8.32 -13.58 -17.58
C GLY A 635 9.70 -14.21 -17.82
N SER A 636 10.41 -14.66 -16.77
CA SER A 636 11.67 -15.42 -16.89
C SER A 636 11.45 -16.94 -16.83
N GLY A 637 10.20 -17.41 -16.70
CA GLY A 637 9.87 -18.84 -16.55
C GLY A 637 10.03 -19.40 -15.14
N ALA A 638 10.33 -18.56 -14.14
CA ALA A 638 10.44 -18.99 -12.75
C ALA A 638 9.07 -19.17 -12.11
N ASP A 639 8.92 -20.18 -11.24
CA ASP A 639 7.67 -20.47 -10.54
C ASP A 639 7.23 -19.31 -9.63
N MET A 640 5.98 -18.89 -9.80
CA MET A 640 5.33 -17.89 -8.97
C MET A 640 3.94 -18.32 -8.48
N THR A 641 3.64 -19.62 -8.54
CA THR A 641 2.34 -20.22 -8.18
C THR A 641 1.89 -19.80 -6.79
N GLY A 642 2.78 -19.85 -5.80
CA GLY A 642 2.46 -19.44 -4.43
C GLY A 642 2.03 -17.97 -4.28
N GLU A 643 2.53 -17.07 -5.13
CA GLU A 643 2.15 -15.64 -5.10
C GLU A 643 0.88 -15.35 -5.91
N ALA A 644 0.64 -16.10 -6.99
CA ALA A 644 -0.40 -15.77 -7.97
C ALA A 644 -1.62 -16.69 -7.98
N LEU A 645 -1.60 -17.84 -7.31
CA LEU A 645 -2.67 -18.85 -7.42
C LEU A 645 -4.07 -18.28 -7.16
N ARG A 646 -4.24 -17.48 -6.09
CA ARG A 646 -5.54 -16.98 -5.64
C ARG A 646 -5.80 -15.50 -5.91
N ASN A 647 -4.77 -14.65 -5.81
CA ASN A 647 -4.90 -13.21 -5.98
C ASN A 647 -3.60 -12.56 -6.49
N GLY A 648 -3.64 -11.26 -6.75
CA GLY A 648 -2.49 -10.50 -7.26
C GLY A 648 -2.51 -10.33 -8.79
N TRP A 649 -2.09 -9.16 -9.25
CA TRP A 649 -1.93 -8.79 -10.67
C TRP A 649 -0.60 -8.06 -10.92
N ARG A 650 0.30 -8.08 -9.94
CA ARG A 650 1.57 -7.37 -9.95
C ARG A 650 2.68 -8.30 -9.52
N SER A 651 3.83 -8.21 -10.18
CA SER A 651 5.04 -8.88 -9.76
C SER A 651 5.62 -8.22 -8.51
N SER A 652 6.33 -9.01 -7.72
CA SER A 652 7.03 -8.57 -6.51
C SER A 652 8.55 -8.57 -6.75
N ARG A 653 9.34 -8.12 -5.78
CA ARG A 653 10.81 -8.26 -5.85
C ARG A 653 11.27 -9.73 -5.96
N LYS A 654 10.42 -10.70 -5.61
CA LYS A 654 10.71 -12.14 -5.69
C LYS A 654 10.27 -12.75 -7.01
N SER A 655 9.20 -12.22 -7.61
CA SER A 655 8.55 -12.79 -8.81
C SER A 655 8.78 -11.97 -10.08
N ILE A 656 9.43 -10.81 -10.01
CA ILE A 656 9.79 -10.02 -11.20
C ILE A 656 10.70 -10.82 -12.14
N GLY A 657 10.38 -10.85 -13.42
CA GLY A 657 11.11 -11.61 -14.44
C GLY A 657 10.66 -11.26 -15.84
N TYR A 658 11.57 -11.42 -16.80
CA TYR A 658 11.53 -10.83 -18.13
C TYR A 658 12.16 -11.75 -19.20
N ASP A 659 13.12 -12.61 -18.86
CA ASP A 659 14.06 -13.20 -19.83
C ASP A 659 13.43 -13.99 -20.99
N LEU A 660 12.27 -14.64 -20.79
CA LEU A 660 11.56 -15.38 -21.84
C LEU A 660 10.50 -14.54 -22.56
N VAL A 661 9.76 -13.72 -21.80
CA VAL A 661 8.66 -12.89 -22.32
C VAL A 661 8.45 -11.65 -21.45
N GLN A 662 8.08 -10.55 -22.10
CA GLN A 662 7.50 -9.38 -21.44
C GLN A 662 6.31 -8.86 -22.24
N LEU A 663 5.50 -8.02 -21.61
CA LEU A 663 4.44 -7.29 -22.30
C LEU A 663 4.86 -5.83 -22.49
N ASN A 664 5.24 -5.44 -23.70
CA ASN A 664 5.56 -4.06 -24.01
C ASN A 664 4.26 -3.24 -23.99
N HIS A 665 4.18 -2.20 -23.16
CA HIS A 665 2.98 -1.38 -23.02
C HIS A 665 3.27 0.06 -23.48
N TYR A 666 2.74 0.41 -24.65
CA TYR A 666 2.87 1.69 -25.33
C TYR A 666 1.69 2.61 -24.99
N ALA A 667 1.47 2.83 -23.68
CA ALA A 667 0.25 3.46 -23.18
C ALA A 667 0.00 4.89 -23.70
N LEU A 668 1.06 5.61 -24.08
CA LEU A 668 0.99 6.98 -24.59
C LEU A 668 1.13 7.07 -26.10
N ARG A 669 2.01 6.26 -26.70
CA ARG A 669 2.43 6.41 -28.10
C ARG A 669 2.94 7.84 -28.32
N SER A 670 2.43 8.62 -29.27
CA SER A 670 2.81 10.03 -29.44
C SER A 670 2.11 10.96 -28.44
N ALA A 671 2.62 12.19 -28.29
CA ALA A 671 1.98 13.21 -27.44
C ALA A 671 0.56 13.58 -27.94
N GLU A 672 0.32 13.66 -29.25
CA GLU A 672 -1.02 13.84 -29.83
C GLU A 672 -1.95 12.65 -29.52
N SER A 673 -1.44 11.41 -29.59
CA SER A 673 -2.22 10.21 -29.23
C SER A 673 -2.65 10.24 -27.76
N PHE A 674 -1.82 10.77 -26.87
CA PHE A 674 -2.17 11.01 -25.47
C PHE A 674 -3.34 11.99 -25.30
N LEU A 675 -3.42 13.07 -26.10
CA LEU A 675 -4.56 14.00 -26.04
C LEU A 675 -5.87 13.33 -26.48
N ILE A 676 -5.82 12.54 -27.55
CA ILE A 676 -6.98 11.77 -28.01
C ILE A 676 -7.40 10.76 -26.93
N LYS A 677 -6.44 10.11 -26.27
CA LYS A 677 -6.70 9.20 -25.14
C LYS A 677 -7.34 9.92 -23.96
N ARG A 678 -6.88 11.13 -23.60
CA ARG A 678 -7.49 12.01 -22.58
C ARG A 678 -8.96 12.26 -22.89
N GLN A 679 -9.28 12.64 -24.12
CA GLN A 679 -10.64 12.98 -24.52
C GLN A 679 -11.57 11.76 -24.52
N ARG A 680 -11.06 10.59 -24.91
CA ARG A 680 -11.84 9.34 -24.95
C ARG A 680 -12.12 8.71 -23.59
N GLY A 681 -11.20 8.85 -22.62
CA GLY A 681 -11.29 8.21 -21.30
C GLY A 681 -10.89 6.72 -21.29
N ARG A 682 -11.09 6.03 -20.15
CA ARG A 682 -10.70 4.62 -19.94
C ARG A 682 -11.89 3.67 -19.95
N ALA A 683 -11.73 2.47 -20.53
CA ALA A 683 -12.77 1.43 -20.58
C ALA A 683 -13.09 0.76 -19.22
N LEU A 684 -12.11 0.69 -18.30
CA LEU A 684 -12.27 0.05 -16.98
C LEU A 684 -12.64 1.04 -15.86
N HIS A 685 -12.22 2.31 -15.96
CA HIS A 685 -12.42 3.34 -14.94
C HIS A 685 -12.97 4.61 -15.59
N VAL A 686 -14.25 4.59 -15.94
CA VAL A 686 -14.92 5.66 -16.67
C VAL A 686 -14.99 6.98 -15.88
N ASP A 687 -14.95 6.94 -14.55
CA ASP A 687 -15.05 8.13 -13.68
C ASP A 687 -13.71 8.85 -13.40
N ARG A 688 -12.58 8.38 -13.96
CA ARG A 688 -11.25 8.96 -13.70
C ARG A 688 -10.75 9.75 -14.90
N SER A 689 -10.57 11.06 -14.72
CA SER A 689 -9.97 11.92 -15.74
C SER A 689 -8.45 11.60 -15.89
N ILE A 690 -7.99 11.42 -17.13
CA ILE A 690 -6.57 11.13 -17.47
C ILE A 690 -5.77 12.44 -17.45
N GLY A 691 -5.18 12.88 -16.34
CA GLY A 691 -4.42 14.15 -16.30
C GLY A 691 -2.91 14.01 -16.55
N LEU A 692 -2.14 15.06 -16.26
CA LEU A 692 -0.66 15.04 -16.21
C LEU A 692 -0.13 13.91 -15.29
N ASN A 693 -0.87 13.55 -14.24
CA ASN A 693 -0.56 12.42 -13.37
C ASN A 693 -0.47 11.08 -14.12
N TYR A 694 -1.27 10.90 -15.17
CA TYR A 694 -1.19 9.72 -16.02
C TYR A 694 0.06 9.75 -16.89
N TRP A 695 0.38 10.90 -17.48
CA TRP A 695 1.62 11.12 -18.24
C TRP A 695 2.85 10.78 -17.41
N VAL A 696 2.95 11.31 -16.18
CA VAL A 696 4.05 11.02 -15.25
C VAL A 696 4.23 9.52 -15.03
N ARG A 697 3.13 8.77 -14.87
CA ARG A 697 3.13 7.33 -14.59
C ARG A 697 3.47 6.47 -15.80
N MET A 698 3.20 6.94 -17.02
CA MET A 698 3.28 6.13 -18.25
C MET A 698 4.44 6.51 -19.17
N ASP A 699 4.94 7.74 -19.12
CA ASP A 699 5.99 8.22 -20.03
C ASP A 699 7.38 7.78 -19.56
N TRP A 700 7.83 6.57 -19.89
CA TRP A 700 9.16 6.11 -19.46
C TRP A 700 10.18 6.13 -20.59
N THR A 701 11.24 6.92 -20.45
CA THR A 701 12.25 7.12 -21.51
C THR A 701 13.69 6.78 -21.10
N GLY A 702 13.89 6.21 -19.91
CA GLY A 702 15.19 6.09 -19.27
C GLY A 702 16.05 4.90 -19.72
N ALA A 703 15.43 3.74 -19.95
CA ALA A 703 16.09 2.57 -20.53
C ALA A 703 15.77 2.45 -22.02
N ARG A 704 16.53 1.65 -22.75
CA ARG A 704 16.28 1.33 -24.16
C ARG A 704 16.11 -0.18 -24.33
N ASP A 705 15.17 -0.58 -25.20
CA ASP A 705 14.89 -1.98 -25.52
C ASP A 705 14.57 -2.15 -27.01
N LEU A 706 15.47 -2.82 -27.74
CA LEU A 706 15.39 -3.13 -29.16
C LEU A 706 14.90 -4.55 -29.45
N THR A 707 14.66 -5.36 -28.42
CA THR A 707 14.44 -6.80 -28.59
C THR A 707 13.21 -7.13 -29.44
N ILE A 708 12.16 -6.31 -29.32
CA ILE A 708 10.94 -6.45 -30.13
C ILE A 708 11.17 -6.13 -31.62
N LYS A 709 12.17 -5.29 -31.96
CA LYS A 709 12.44 -4.84 -33.33
C LYS A 709 12.91 -5.94 -34.26
N ARG A 710 13.40 -7.05 -33.71
CA ARG A 710 13.73 -8.27 -34.48
C ARG A 710 12.53 -8.81 -35.26
N ASN A 711 11.31 -8.43 -34.86
CA ASN A 711 10.07 -8.77 -35.54
C ASN A 711 9.74 -7.89 -36.76
N ILE A 712 10.39 -6.74 -36.94
CA ILE A 712 10.00 -5.74 -37.94
C ILE A 712 9.80 -6.36 -39.33
N PRO A 713 10.73 -7.17 -39.86
CA PRO A 713 10.54 -7.76 -41.19
C PRO A 713 9.29 -8.64 -41.30
N ARG A 714 9.02 -9.50 -40.31
CA ARG A 714 7.84 -10.39 -40.35
C ARG A 714 6.52 -9.64 -40.14
N VAL A 715 6.52 -8.60 -39.29
CA VAL A 715 5.32 -7.78 -39.12
C VAL A 715 5.07 -6.92 -40.36
N ARG A 716 6.11 -6.42 -41.05
CA ARG A 716 5.93 -5.71 -42.32
C ARG A 716 5.31 -6.61 -43.38
N ALA A 717 5.85 -7.81 -43.54
CA ALA A 717 5.29 -8.77 -44.48
C ALA A 717 3.79 -9.05 -44.22
N GLU A 718 3.38 -9.24 -42.96
CA GLU A 718 1.97 -9.49 -42.63
C GLU A 718 1.10 -8.23 -42.73
N TYR A 719 1.60 -7.07 -42.29
CA TYR A 719 0.89 -5.80 -42.37
C TYR A 719 0.64 -5.38 -43.83
N ASP A 720 1.66 -5.48 -44.68
CA ASP A 720 1.56 -5.16 -46.11
C ASP A 720 0.60 -6.13 -46.82
N ARG A 721 0.61 -7.42 -46.41
CA ARG A 721 -0.36 -8.41 -46.90
C ARG A 721 -1.80 -8.04 -46.52
N LEU A 722 -2.04 -7.59 -45.30
CA LEU A 722 -3.37 -7.17 -44.86
C LEU A 722 -3.81 -5.91 -45.61
N LEU A 723 -2.96 -4.87 -45.67
CA LEU A 723 -3.27 -3.61 -46.34
C LEU A 723 -3.28 -3.69 -47.87
N ALA A 724 -2.91 -4.82 -48.46
CA ALA A 724 -3.15 -5.08 -49.88
C ALA A 724 -4.66 -5.14 -50.21
N ASP A 725 -5.52 -5.39 -49.23
CA ASP A 725 -6.98 -5.29 -49.38
C ASP A 725 -7.41 -3.81 -49.46
N PRO A 726 -8.01 -3.36 -50.58
CA PRO A 726 -8.36 -1.94 -50.76
C PRO A 726 -9.38 -1.39 -49.76
N GLU A 727 -10.35 -2.20 -49.33
CA GLU A 727 -11.35 -1.75 -48.35
C GLU A 727 -10.75 -1.62 -46.96
N LEU A 728 -9.90 -2.55 -46.54
CA LEU A 728 -9.16 -2.43 -45.28
C LEU A 728 -8.24 -1.20 -45.30
N ARG A 729 -7.52 -0.98 -46.41
CA ARG A 729 -6.65 0.18 -46.59
C ARG A 729 -7.42 1.50 -46.48
N LYS A 730 -8.58 1.58 -47.14
CA LYS A 730 -9.47 2.74 -47.08
C LYS A 730 -9.94 3.03 -45.64
N TRP A 731 -10.31 2.01 -44.86
CA TRP A 731 -10.69 2.22 -43.46
C TRP A 731 -9.51 2.61 -42.56
N HIS A 732 -8.32 2.07 -42.81
CA HIS A 732 -7.09 2.47 -42.12
C HIS A 732 -6.78 3.95 -42.39
N ASP A 733 -6.75 4.36 -43.65
CA ASP A 733 -6.49 5.76 -44.05
C ASP A 733 -7.56 6.70 -43.47
N HIS A 734 -8.85 6.31 -43.52
CA HIS A 734 -9.94 7.08 -42.93
C HIS A 734 -9.76 7.31 -41.43
N GLY A 735 -9.42 6.25 -40.68
CA GLY A 735 -9.21 6.36 -39.24
C GLY A 735 -7.97 7.16 -38.88
N LEU A 736 -6.90 7.03 -39.66
CA LEU A 736 -5.71 7.85 -39.51
C LEU A 736 -6.02 9.35 -39.70
N ASP A 737 -6.75 9.70 -40.77
CA ASP A 737 -7.15 11.07 -41.05
C ASP A 737 -8.10 11.62 -39.98
N TRP A 738 -9.01 10.79 -39.46
CA TRP A 738 -9.85 11.15 -38.32
C TRP A 738 -9.02 11.51 -37.09
N HIS A 739 -8.01 10.69 -36.75
CA HIS A 739 -7.16 10.94 -35.58
C HIS A 739 -6.30 12.20 -35.75
N ARG A 740 -5.78 12.46 -36.96
CA ARG A 740 -5.07 13.71 -37.27
C ARG A 740 -5.98 14.93 -37.11
N ALA A 741 -7.16 14.91 -37.72
CA ALA A 741 -8.14 15.99 -37.58
C ALA A 741 -8.58 16.18 -36.12
N LYS A 742 -8.67 15.08 -35.34
CA LYS A 742 -8.98 15.14 -33.92
C LYS A 742 -7.84 15.79 -33.12
N ALA A 743 -6.59 15.45 -33.42
CA ALA A 743 -5.43 16.09 -32.80
C ALA A 743 -5.42 17.59 -33.08
N ASP A 744 -5.64 18.01 -34.33
CA ASP A 744 -5.74 19.43 -34.72
C ASP A 744 -6.86 20.16 -33.94
N ALA A 745 -8.02 19.53 -33.81
CA ALA A 745 -9.14 20.09 -33.04
C ALA A 745 -8.83 20.21 -31.54
N LEU A 746 -8.09 19.26 -30.96
CA LEU A 746 -7.68 19.30 -29.56
C LEU A 746 -6.61 20.37 -29.31
N HIS A 747 -5.68 20.58 -30.25
CA HIS A 747 -4.73 21.70 -30.20
C HIS A 747 -5.43 23.06 -30.23
N ALA A 748 -6.55 23.18 -30.93
CA ALA A 748 -7.37 24.41 -30.93
C ALA A 748 -8.10 24.66 -29.58
N THR A 749 -8.11 23.70 -28.66
CA THR A 749 -8.75 23.83 -27.35
C THR A 749 -7.71 24.20 -26.27
N PRO A 750 -7.81 25.38 -25.62
CA PRO A 750 -6.77 25.87 -24.71
C PRO A 750 -6.39 24.90 -23.57
N GLU A 751 -7.36 24.19 -22.97
CA GLU A 751 -7.09 23.21 -21.91
C GLU A 751 -6.22 22.04 -22.39
N PHE A 752 -6.47 21.55 -23.61
CA PHE A 752 -5.71 20.43 -24.19
C PHE A 752 -4.34 20.88 -24.66
N GLU A 753 -4.23 22.09 -25.21
CA GLU A 753 -2.94 22.68 -25.59
C GLU A 753 -2.05 22.91 -24.36
N ASP A 754 -2.60 23.44 -23.27
CA ASP A 754 -1.86 23.62 -22.01
C ASP A 754 -1.37 22.26 -21.45
N LEU A 755 -2.24 21.25 -21.43
CA LEU A 755 -1.86 19.89 -21.03
C LEU A 755 -0.75 19.31 -21.93
N TYR A 756 -0.83 19.54 -23.24
CA TYR A 756 0.18 19.09 -24.21
C TYR A 756 1.54 19.74 -23.94
N GLN A 757 1.58 21.06 -23.77
CA GLN A 757 2.81 21.80 -23.47
C GLN A 757 3.41 21.37 -22.12
N GLN A 758 2.57 21.20 -21.09
CA GLN A 758 3.01 20.69 -19.79
C GLN A 758 3.61 19.28 -19.89
N ALA A 759 2.97 18.39 -20.65
CA ALA A 759 3.46 17.03 -20.88
C ALA A 759 4.85 17.02 -21.55
N LEU A 760 5.05 17.82 -22.60
CA LEU A 760 6.32 17.91 -23.32
C LEU A 760 7.45 18.61 -22.53
N ALA A 761 7.10 19.56 -21.66
CA ALA A 761 8.06 20.24 -20.79
C ALA A 761 8.61 19.32 -19.67
N LEU A 762 7.84 18.27 -19.32
CA LEU A 762 8.15 17.37 -18.21
C LEU A 762 9.21 16.31 -18.58
N ARG A 763 10.48 16.68 -18.48
CA ARG A 763 11.64 15.83 -18.76
C ARG A 763 12.33 15.36 -17.48
N LEU A 764 11.84 14.26 -16.92
CA LEU A 764 12.32 13.70 -15.65
C LEU A 764 13.23 12.48 -15.87
N THR A 765 14.26 12.36 -15.04
CA THR A 765 14.98 11.08 -14.88
C THR A 765 14.05 10.01 -14.29
N GLU A 766 14.43 8.74 -14.36
CA GLU A 766 13.63 7.64 -13.85
C GLU A 766 13.40 7.77 -12.35
N THR A 767 14.43 8.17 -11.60
CA THR A 767 14.34 8.34 -10.15
C THR A 767 13.43 9.52 -9.79
N GLU A 768 13.54 10.65 -10.51
CA GLU A 768 12.64 11.81 -10.35
C GLU A 768 11.19 11.45 -10.70
N ARG A 769 10.98 10.67 -11.76
CA ARG A 769 9.67 10.21 -12.19
C ARG A 769 9.02 9.28 -11.18
N VAL A 770 9.77 8.31 -10.63
CA VAL A 770 9.28 7.47 -9.52
C VAL A 770 8.89 8.35 -8.33
N ALA A 771 9.73 9.31 -7.96
CA ALA A 771 9.47 10.20 -6.83
C ALA A 771 8.20 11.03 -7.04
N TYR A 772 7.99 11.56 -8.25
CA TYR A 772 6.77 12.30 -8.58
C TYR A 772 5.54 11.38 -8.58
N ALA A 773 5.62 10.21 -9.21
CA ALA A 773 4.53 9.24 -9.21
C ALA A 773 4.14 8.79 -7.78
N LEU A 774 5.11 8.64 -6.88
CA LEU A 774 4.87 8.32 -5.47
C LEU A 774 4.19 9.45 -4.70
N ALA A 775 4.55 10.71 -4.96
CA ALA A 775 3.88 11.86 -4.36
C ALA A 775 2.39 11.89 -4.75
N LEU A 776 2.09 11.62 -6.03
CA LEU A 776 0.71 11.58 -6.55
C LEU A 776 -0.14 10.42 -6.00
N ASP A 777 0.49 9.32 -5.54
CA ASP A 777 -0.21 8.20 -4.90
C ASP A 777 -0.56 8.48 -3.43
N LEU A 778 0.05 9.49 -2.79
CA LEU A 778 -0.27 9.91 -1.41
C LEU A 778 -1.46 10.87 -1.34
N GLU A 779 -1.89 11.43 -2.47
CA GLU A 779 -3.01 12.36 -2.61
C GLU A 779 -4.36 11.66 -2.87
N ASN A 780 -4.40 10.33 -3.04
CA ASN A 780 -5.62 9.56 -3.36
C ASN A 780 -6.08 8.60 -2.26
#